data_AF-A0A845DHZ4-F1
#
_entry.id   AF-A0A845DHZ4-F1
#
_cell.length_a   1.000
_cell.length_b   1.000
_cell.length_c   1.000
_cell.angle_alpha   90.00
_cell.angle_beta   90.00
_cell.angle_gamma   90.00
#
_symmetry.space_group_name_H-M   'P 1'
#
loop_
_entity.id
_entity.type
_entity.pdbx_description
1 polymer ?
#
loop_
_entity_poly.entity_id
_entity_poly.type
_entity_poly.pdbx_seq_one_letter_code
_entity_poly.pdbx_strand_id
1 'polypeptide(L)'
;MKVRFVTKARKPLVYGLLIVSLLIAAMPNKAAHAQSGSPPAYTFEECDRISESNLRDELNRVTQSVVAEERSDLSVDGIVKLNWEKVGLDSVLDYAVDAATERVMEETGWWEKFISGWDPEKAKELTEEVADYTFASSEFQEAFDLLSHEISEELVAEIQLMIAKSASSALLCVQTFLGDTVSPTMAALLEKQIQAELDEIRLNPDDSQVNWLTIADAHPELLKGIGAIIVSNIVKRVGVALSKRVATQLVTRIVTRTIVGVIPLVGNLLGVALIAWDFFNARQGSLPMIRDALKEEEVKQQIRVVVTSTVEDELRKELPPLARSLSNDVFSQWQEFRKNYARVVDLAQEDQRFKSILDRTPIKKVRHLAKLVALTEDKLGADGLAELIDSSKFELILSLEETGLNMFRVTGDAELVIAWADLAGALTAKVVELELYRVATPSDFRDRADVEAVLELEDVGIIQKLMLLEQDVRDELLELSSAQVGQTLDTLDSEILSWLAQEYLVDMAQQDKSRFVASILTWAELAVEQIAKVVELEVIFFAAPSDFTDQTELEAVLELDDAELIRKLMQLEPDVRVGLLGLSPEQIGQSLDELSQENLSWLSIDLLTKLEPQHRNIVLTSVIDEPDVIPELKVDAIRKALLDSDNLEATLNYIVQGTRSTTWIGSLHRLVTSAAPMLSGELPWALFWRYDGSTLRMVLVVLAGIIAIAIIWFRVFPRRRHEVNVNVVLPDSHGGGARTQMEEKQAQSDEEDAQ
;
A
#
# COMPACT_ATOMS: atom_id res chain seq x y z
N MET A 1 -64.59 -46.99 -48.87
CA MET A 1 -63.76 -45.86 -49.33
C MET A 1 -62.34 -46.39 -49.51
N LYS A 2 -61.78 -46.30 -50.73
CA LYS A 2 -60.39 -46.66 -51.08
C LYS A 2 -59.43 -45.75 -50.27
N VAL A 3 -58.21 -46.11 -49.86
CA VAL A 3 -57.08 -46.70 -50.60
C VAL A 3 -56.13 -47.41 -49.63
N ARG A 4 -55.60 -48.57 -50.05
CA ARG A 4 -54.48 -49.31 -49.45
C ARG A 4 -53.14 -48.62 -49.74
N PHE A 5 -52.20 -48.65 -48.81
CA PHE A 5 -50.80 -48.95 -49.13
C PHE A 5 -50.25 -50.00 -48.17
N VAL A 6 -49.66 -51.03 -48.76
CA VAL A 6 -48.96 -52.16 -48.17
C VAL A 6 -47.47 -51.95 -48.40
N THR A 7 -46.64 -52.18 -47.37
CA THR A 7 -45.30 -52.83 -47.40
C THR A 7 -44.72 -52.75 -45.97
N LYS A 8 -44.73 -53.82 -45.16
CA LYS A 8 -43.82 -54.99 -45.14
C LYS A 8 -42.34 -54.66 -44.89
N ALA A 9 -42.00 -54.69 -43.61
CA ALA A 9 -40.88 -55.38 -42.96
C ALA A 9 -39.48 -55.42 -43.62
N ARG A 10 -38.50 -54.94 -42.84
CA ARG A 10 -37.20 -55.56 -42.44
C ARG A 10 -36.02 -54.58 -42.55
N LYS A 11 -35.42 -54.31 -41.38
CA LYS A 11 -33.97 -54.24 -41.04
C LYS A 11 -33.58 -53.00 -40.21
N PRO A 12 -33.58 -53.07 -38.86
CA PRO A 12 -32.85 -52.13 -38.01
C PRO A 12 -31.56 -52.76 -37.47
N LEU A 13 -30.89 -53.62 -38.24
CA LEU A 13 -29.65 -54.30 -37.78
C LEU A 13 -28.41 -53.90 -38.60
N VAL A 14 -28.57 -53.08 -39.65
CA VAL A 14 -27.44 -52.63 -40.48
C VAL A 14 -27.01 -51.19 -40.15
N TYR A 15 -27.91 -50.34 -39.64
CA TYR A 15 -27.56 -48.98 -39.22
C TYR A 15 -27.00 -48.87 -37.80
N GLY A 16 -27.31 -49.83 -36.92
CA GLY A 16 -26.70 -49.91 -35.59
C GLY A 16 -25.23 -50.33 -35.64
N LEU A 17 -24.82 -51.13 -36.62
CA LEU A 17 -23.44 -51.63 -36.73
C LEU A 17 -22.49 -50.59 -37.35
N LEU A 18 -23.00 -49.70 -38.22
CA LEU A 18 -22.21 -48.64 -38.86
C LEU A 18 -21.90 -47.46 -37.93
N ILE A 19 -22.76 -47.18 -36.95
CA ILE A 19 -22.55 -46.13 -35.94
C ILE A 19 -21.57 -46.61 -34.86
N VAL A 20 -21.56 -47.91 -34.54
CA VAL A 20 -20.58 -48.50 -33.61
C VAL A 20 -19.20 -48.61 -34.26
N SER A 21 -19.10 -48.87 -35.57
CA SER A 21 -17.79 -48.89 -36.26
C SER A 21 -17.16 -47.50 -36.46
N LEU A 22 -17.96 -46.42 -36.53
CA LEU A 22 -17.40 -45.06 -36.65
C LEU A 22 -16.93 -44.49 -35.29
N LEU A 23 -17.47 -44.99 -34.18
CA LEU A 23 -17.03 -44.60 -32.82
C LEU A 23 -15.73 -45.32 -32.38
N ILE A 24 -15.33 -46.40 -33.05
CA ILE A 24 -14.06 -47.11 -32.76
C ILE A 24 -12.86 -46.44 -33.47
N ALA A 25 -13.09 -45.63 -34.52
CA ALA A 25 -12.03 -44.94 -35.26
C ALA A 25 -11.62 -43.57 -34.66
N ALA A 26 -12.31 -43.11 -33.62
CA ALA A 26 -12.02 -41.85 -32.91
C ALA A 26 -11.44 -42.07 -31.50
N MET A 27 -11.12 -43.31 -31.13
CA MET A 27 -10.26 -43.57 -29.98
C MET A 27 -8.80 -43.48 -30.43
N PRO A 28 -7.91 -42.81 -29.68
CA PRO A 28 -6.48 -42.87 -29.97
C PRO A 28 -6.08 -44.35 -30.00
N ASN A 29 -5.42 -44.78 -31.08
CA ASN A 29 -4.81 -46.10 -31.16
C ASN A 29 -3.85 -46.22 -29.97
N LYS A 30 -4.30 -46.86 -28.89
CA LYS A 30 -3.40 -47.49 -27.95
C LYS A 30 -2.73 -48.60 -28.74
N ALA A 31 -1.51 -48.35 -29.19
CA ALA A 31 -0.58 -49.42 -29.48
C ALA A 31 -0.69 -50.43 -28.32
N ALA A 32 -0.87 -51.70 -28.66
CA ALA A 32 -0.84 -52.79 -27.71
C ALA A 32 0.60 -52.91 -27.17
N HIS A 33 0.99 -52.01 -26.27
CA HIS A 33 2.05 -52.30 -25.33
C HIS A 33 1.49 -53.26 -24.29
N ALA A 34 2.23 -54.34 -24.11
CA ALA A 34 1.98 -55.39 -23.16
C ALA A 34 1.63 -54.80 -21.78
N GLN A 35 0.47 -55.17 -21.25
CA GLN A 35 0.24 -55.13 -19.81
C GLN A 35 1.06 -56.23 -19.16
N SER A 36 2.12 -55.84 -18.45
CA SER A 36 2.42 -56.37 -17.11
C SER A 36 3.66 -55.67 -16.55
N GLY A 37 3.47 -54.44 -16.10
CA GLY A 37 4.31 -53.81 -15.09
C GLY A 37 3.34 -53.17 -14.10
N SER A 38 2.93 -53.92 -13.07
CA SER A 38 2.48 -53.24 -11.85
C SER A 38 3.66 -52.38 -11.41
N PRO A 39 3.45 -51.13 -10.95
CA PRO A 39 4.56 -50.38 -10.38
C PRO A 39 5.21 -51.26 -9.30
N PRO A 40 6.55 -51.27 -9.16
CA PRO A 40 7.20 -51.84 -7.99
C PRO A 40 6.43 -51.54 -6.73
N ALA A 41 6.18 -52.58 -5.95
CA ALA A 41 5.81 -52.44 -4.57
C ALA A 41 7.07 -52.03 -3.77
N TYR A 42 7.52 -50.78 -3.92
CA TYR A 42 8.29 -50.14 -2.87
C TYR A 42 7.30 -49.45 -1.94
N THR A 43 7.07 -50.07 -0.81
CA THR A 43 6.13 -49.58 0.21
C THR A 43 6.70 -48.33 0.85
N PHE A 44 5.92 -47.25 0.82
CA PHE A 44 6.15 -45.91 1.36
C PHE A 44 6.43 -45.83 2.89
N GLU A 45 6.84 -46.93 3.52
CA GLU A 45 6.84 -47.14 4.97
C GLU A 45 8.13 -46.65 5.68
N GLU A 46 9.07 -46.04 4.93
CA GLU A 46 10.33 -45.55 5.48
C GLU A 46 10.46 -44.02 5.41
N CYS A 47 9.84 -43.35 4.44
CA CYS A 47 9.93 -41.88 4.31
C CYS A 47 9.09 -41.11 5.36
N ASP A 48 8.16 -41.79 6.04
CA ASP A 48 7.33 -41.26 7.14
C ASP A 48 8.09 -41.13 8.47
N ARG A 49 9.19 -41.88 8.64
CA ARG A 49 9.91 -42.04 9.92
C ARG A 49 11.37 -41.58 9.90
N ILE A 50 11.81 -41.00 8.78
CA ILE A 50 13.18 -40.49 8.65
C ILE A 50 13.36 -39.15 9.35
N SER A 51 14.53 -38.96 9.96
CA SER A 51 14.96 -37.63 10.41
C SER A 51 15.43 -36.79 9.22
N GLU A 52 15.35 -35.45 9.36
CA GLU A 52 15.84 -34.52 8.35
C GLU A 52 17.31 -34.78 7.97
N SER A 53 18.16 -35.18 8.94
CA SER A 53 19.56 -35.53 8.72
C SER A 53 19.77 -36.72 7.78
N ASN A 54 18.80 -37.63 7.69
CA ASN A 54 18.89 -38.87 6.94
C ASN A 54 18.14 -38.80 5.59
N LEU A 55 17.37 -37.72 5.35
CA LEU A 55 16.56 -37.56 4.14
C LEU A 55 17.40 -37.65 2.86
N ARG A 56 18.60 -37.07 2.83
CA ARG A 56 19.46 -37.13 1.65
C ARG A 56 19.89 -38.55 1.29
N ASP A 57 20.25 -39.35 2.29
CA ASP A 57 20.66 -40.73 2.08
C ASP A 57 19.47 -41.59 1.64
N GLU A 58 18.28 -41.26 2.16
CA GLU A 58 17.04 -41.92 1.77
C GLU A 58 16.66 -41.62 0.31
N LEU A 59 16.70 -40.35 -0.09
CA LEU A 59 16.46 -39.97 -1.49
C LEU A 59 17.45 -40.67 -2.43
N ASN A 60 18.72 -40.80 -2.02
CA ASN A 60 19.72 -41.56 -2.79
C ASN A 60 19.36 -43.03 -2.94
N ARG A 61 18.77 -43.64 -1.91
CA ARG A 61 18.33 -45.04 -1.92
C ARG A 61 17.11 -45.22 -2.82
N VAL A 62 16.11 -44.35 -2.69
CA VAL A 62 14.88 -44.35 -3.50
C VAL A 62 15.18 -44.14 -4.98
N THR A 63 16.02 -43.16 -5.34
CA THR A 63 16.30 -42.93 -6.77
C THR A 63 17.07 -44.09 -7.39
N GLN A 64 18.02 -44.67 -6.65
CA GLN A 64 18.81 -45.82 -7.11
C GLN A 64 17.97 -47.10 -7.24
N SER A 65 17.02 -47.35 -6.33
CA SER A 65 16.16 -48.53 -6.43
C SER A 65 15.26 -48.46 -7.67
N VAL A 66 14.61 -47.31 -7.91
CA VAL A 66 13.77 -47.10 -9.10
C VAL A 66 14.59 -47.22 -10.39
N VAL A 67 15.76 -46.59 -10.47
CA VAL A 67 16.64 -46.69 -11.64
C VAL A 67 17.13 -48.11 -11.87
N ALA A 68 17.46 -48.87 -10.81
CA ALA A 68 17.92 -50.24 -10.93
C ALA A 68 16.81 -51.17 -11.45
N GLU A 69 15.59 -50.96 -11.02
CA GLU A 69 14.42 -51.74 -11.44
C GLU A 69 14.01 -51.43 -12.88
N GLU A 70 13.82 -50.16 -13.22
CA GLU A 70 13.45 -49.74 -14.58
C GLU A 70 14.53 -50.15 -15.59
N ARG A 71 15.81 -50.16 -15.18
CA ARG A 71 16.88 -50.70 -16.01
C ARG A 71 16.72 -52.20 -16.27
N SER A 72 16.23 -52.97 -15.30
CA SER A 72 16.02 -54.42 -15.49
C SER A 72 14.91 -54.72 -16.50
N ASP A 73 13.98 -53.78 -16.68
CA ASP A 73 12.91 -53.84 -17.69
C ASP A 73 13.35 -53.33 -19.07
N LEU A 74 14.45 -52.57 -19.16
CA LEU A 74 14.99 -52.05 -20.41
C LEU A 74 15.58 -53.17 -21.29
N SER A 75 14.94 -53.45 -22.43
CA SER A 75 15.42 -54.42 -23.40
C SER A 75 16.46 -53.82 -24.36
N VAL A 76 17.74 -53.81 -23.96
CA VAL A 76 18.85 -53.34 -24.82
C VAL A 76 18.94 -54.16 -26.10
N ASP A 77 18.77 -55.49 -26.01
CA ASP A 77 18.74 -56.38 -27.18
C ASP A 77 17.61 -56.01 -28.16
N GLY A 78 16.42 -55.70 -27.63
CA GLY A 78 15.28 -55.24 -28.43
C GLY A 78 15.56 -53.93 -29.18
N ILE A 79 16.16 -52.95 -28.48
CA ILE A 79 16.54 -51.65 -29.06
C ILE A 79 17.61 -51.83 -30.15
N VAL A 80 18.65 -52.62 -29.88
CA VAL A 80 19.71 -52.91 -30.85
C VAL A 80 19.14 -53.61 -32.06
N LYS A 81 18.30 -54.64 -31.88
CA LYS A 81 17.69 -55.40 -32.97
C LYS A 81 16.79 -54.52 -33.85
N LEU A 82 15.92 -53.72 -33.24
CA LEU A 82 15.02 -52.82 -33.98
C LEU A 82 15.82 -51.84 -34.86
N ASN A 83 16.84 -51.22 -34.27
CA ASN A 83 17.65 -50.23 -35.00
C ASN A 83 18.60 -50.88 -36.01
N TRP A 84 19.07 -52.10 -35.76
CA TRP A 84 19.84 -52.91 -36.71
C TRP A 84 19.05 -53.19 -37.99
N GLU A 85 17.78 -53.58 -37.83
CA GLU A 85 16.84 -53.79 -38.94
C GLU A 85 16.49 -52.47 -39.64
N LYS A 86 16.26 -51.39 -38.88
CA LYS A 86 15.95 -50.04 -39.39
C LYS A 86 17.05 -49.48 -40.30
N VAL A 87 18.31 -49.62 -39.89
CA VAL A 87 19.48 -49.17 -40.67
C VAL A 87 19.79 -50.11 -41.84
N GLY A 88 19.26 -51.34 -41.83
CA GLY A 88 19.53 -52.33 -42.88
C GLY A 88 20.94 -52.89 -42.81
N LEU A 89 21.51 -53.02 -41.61
CA LEU A 89 22.94 -53.32 -41.45
C LEU A 89 23.34 -54.71 -42.00
N ASP A 90 22.40 -55.64 -42.12
CA ASP A 90 22.65 -56.95 -42.76
C ASP A 90 23.06 -56.82 -44.23
N SER A 91 22.39 -55.95 -44.99
CA SER A 91 22.70 -55.75 -46.42
C SER A 91 23.97 -54.95 -46.62
N VAL A 92 24.24 -53.99 -45.74
CA VAL A 92 25.49 -53.22 -45.73
C VAL A 92 26.67 -54.14 -45.42
N LEU A 93 26.55 -55.02 -44.43
CA LEU A 93 27.58 -56.01 -44.11
C LEU A 93 27.83 -56.95 -45.28
N ASP A 94 26.77 -57.48 -45.91
CA ASP A 94 26.92 -58.39 -47.05
C ASP A 94 27.62 -57.70 -48.23
N TYR A 95 27.34 -56.43 -48.48
CA TYR A 95 28.00 -55.63 -49.51
C TYR A 95 29.47 -55.34 -49.16
N ALA A 96 29.75 -54.93 -47.91
CA ALA A 96 31.10 -54.64 -47.45
C ALA A 96 32.00 -55.88 -47.50
N VAL A 97 31.47 -57.06 -47.16
CA VAL A 97 32.19 -58.34 -47.26
C VAL A 97 32.50 -58.69 -48.72
N ASP A 98 31.57 -58.46 -49.65
CA ASP A 98 31.84 -58.65 -51.09
C ASP A 98 32.97 -57.75 -51.58
N ALA A 99 32.88 -56.45 -51.28
CA ALA A 99 33.86 -55.46 -51.70
C ALA A 99 35.25 -55.73 -51.07
N ALA A 100 35.28 -56.09 -49.78
CA ALA A 100 36.52 -56.46 -49.09
C ALA A 100 37.13 -57.74 -49.68
N THR A 101 36.31 -58.75 -50.00
CA THR A 101 36.79 -59.97 -50.64
C THR A 101 37.37 -59.67 -52.02
N GLU A 102 36.70 -58.85 -52.83
CA GLU A 102 37.20 -58.42 -54.14
C GLU A 102 38.52 -57.65 -54.02
N ARG A 103 38.62 -56.76 -53.03
CA ARG A 103 39.86 -56.02 -52.74
C ARG A 103 41.02 -56.94 -52.34
N VAL A 104 40.82 -57.86 -51.40
CA VAL A 104 41.84 -58.86 -51.05
C VAL A 104 42.19 -59.70 -52.27
N MET A 105 41.20 -60.05 -53.10
CA MET A 105 41.42 -60.75 -54.36
C MET A 105 42.25 -59.93 -55.37
N GLU A 106 42.22 -58.60 -55.36
CA GLU A 106 43.07 -57.78 -56.23
C GLU A 106 44.49 -57.61 -55.68
N GLU A 107 44.64 -57.51 -54.35
CA GLU A 107 45.91 -57.22 -53.67
C GLU A 107 46.79 -58.48 -53.46
N THR A 108 46.21 -59.68 -53.33
CA THR A 108 46.98 -60.92 -53.13
C THR A 108 47.55 -61.55 -54.41
N GLY A 109 48.76 -62.11 -54.35
CA GLY A 109 49.42 -62.77 -55.48
C GLY A 109 48.77 -64.10 -55.90
N TRP A 110 48.86 -64.48 -57.17
CA TRP A 110 48.28 -65.73 -57.72
C TRP A 110 48.73 -67.01 -56.99
N TRP A 111 49.96 -67.05 -56.47
CA TRP A 111 50.50 -68.20 -55.73
C TRP A 111 50.04 -68.27 -54.26
N GLU A 112 49.81 -67.13 -53.61
CA GLU A 112 49.28 -67.07 -52.24
C GLU A 112 47.78 -67.44 -52.20
N LYS A 113 47.04 -67.08 -53.25
CA LYS A 113 45.65 -67.52 -53.48
C LYS A 113 45.51 -69.04 -53.62
N PHE A 114 46.48 -69.69 -54.27
CA PHE A 114 46.43 -71.15 -54.46
C PHE A 114 46.72 -71.89 -53.14
N ILE A 115 47.70 -71.43 -52.35
CA ILE A 115 48.11 -72.11 -51.10
C ILE A 115 47.09 -71.90 -49.96
N SER A 116 46.35 -70.79 -49.95
CA SER A 116 45.37 -70.49 -48.88
C SER A 116 44.18 -71.45 -48.80
N GLY A 117 43.91 -72.24 -49.84
CA GLY A 117 42.94 -73.33 -49.78
C GLY A 117 43.46 -74.59 -49.07
N TRP A 118 44.77 -74.67 -48.80
CA TRP A 118 45.47 -75.85 -48.31
C TRP A 118 46.31 -75.59 -47.04
N ASP A 119 46.47 -74.32 -46.64
CA ASP A 119 47.18 -73.88 -45.43
C ASP A 119 46.21 -73.13 -44.48
N PRO A 120 45.87 -73.72 -43.32
CA PRO A 120 45.01 -73.10 -42.32
C PRO A 120 45.52 -71.75 -41.81
N GLU A 121 46.84 -71.55 -41.73
CA GLU A 121 47.42 -70.31 -41.21
C GLU A 121 47.29 -69.19 -42.25
N LYS A 122 47.38 -69.51 -43.54
CA LYS A 122 47.12 -68.54 -44.61
C LYS A 122 45.63 -68.25 -44.80
N ALA A 123 44.74 -69.23 -44.61
CA ALA A 123 43.29 -68.99 -44.60
C ALA A 123 42.87 -68.05 -43.45
N LYS A 124 43.55 -68.17 -42.30
CA LYS A 124 43.40 -67.27 -41.16
C LYS A 124 43.78 -65.84 -41.49
N GLU A 125 44.98 -65.64 -42.04
CA GLU A 125 45.49 -64.32 -42.43
C GLU A 125 44.55 -63.63 -43.44
N LEU A 126 44.05 -64.37 -44.45
CA LEU A 126 43.10 -63.82 -45.41
C LEU A 126 41.74 -63.50 -44.79
N THR A 127 41.29 -64.27 -43.79
CA THR A 127 40.05 -63.98 -43.07
C THR A 127 40.20 -62.72 -42.22
N GLU A 128 41.35 -62.53 -41.57
CA GLU A 128 41.70 -61.31 -40.84
C GLU A 128 41.69 -60.10 -41.77
N GLU A 129 42.33 -60.21 -42.94
CA GLU A 129 42.43 -59.13 -43.92
C GLU A 129 41.06 -58.76 -44.53
N VAL A 130 40.23 -59.75 -44.90
CA VAL A 130 38.87 -59.50 -45.39
C VAL A 130 38.01 -58.88 -44.29
N ALA A 131 38.11 -59.35 -43.04
CA ALA A 131 37.37 -58.77 -41.92
C ALA A 131 37.81 -57.32 -41.63
N ASP A 132 39.12 -57.05 -41.64
CA ASP A 132 39.69 -55.72 -41.43
C ASP A 132 39.19 -54.75 -42.51
N TYR A 133 39.25 -55.12 -43.80
CA TYR A 133 38.73 -54.29 -44.87
C TYR A 133 37.21 -54.13 -44.85
N THR A 134 36.47 -55.17 -44.45
CA THR A 134 35.01 -55.09 -44.29
C THR A 134 34.64 -54.05 -43.25
N PHE A 135 35.21 -54.16 -42.05
CA PHE A 135 34.86 -53.28 -40.93
C PHE A 135 35.50 -51.89 -41.04
N ALA A 136 36.57 -51.72 -41.81
CA ALA A 136 37.17 -50.42 -42.10
C ALA A 136 36.55 -49.70 -43.32
N SER A 137 35.60 -50.34 -44.03
CA SER A 137 34.93 -49.73 -45.18
C SER A 137 34.11 -48.50 -44.77
N SER A 138 34.08 -47.48 -45.63
CA SER A 138 33.30 -46.25 -45.39
C SER A 138 31.82 -46.56 -45.23
N GLU A 139 31.29 -47.48 -46.03
CA GLU A 139 29.89 -47.87 -46.05
C GLU A 139 29.49 -48.54 -44.73
N PHE A 140 30.32 -49.45 -44.22
CA PHE A 140 30.07 -50.09 -42.93
C PHE A 140 30.21 -49.09 -41.77
N GLN A 141 31.23 -48.23 -41.79
CA GLN A 141 31.43 -47.22 -40.73
C GLN A 141 30.27 -46.21 -40.68
N GLU A 142 29.81 -45.70 -41.83
CA GLU A 142 28.67 -44.78 -41.90
C GLU A 142 27.37 -45.43 -41.41
N ALA A 143 27.10 -46.67 -41.83
CA ALA A 143 25.92 -47.40 -41.34
C ALA A 143 26.01 -47.72 -39.85
N PHE A 144 27.20 -48.03 -39.34
CA PHE A 144 27.40 -48.31 -37.92
C PHE A 144 27.31 -47.04 -37.07
N ASP A 145 27.77 -45.89 -37.56
CA ASP A 145 27.59 -44.58 -36.93
C ASP A 145 26.10 -44.20 -36.88
N LEU A 146 25.33 -44.46 -37.94
CA LEU A 146 23.89 -44.26 -37.94
C LEU A 146 23.19 -45.19 -36.94
N LEU A 147 23.56 -46.47 -36.89
CA LEU A 147 23.05 -47.42 -35.90
C LEU A 147 23.33 -46.94 -34.48
N SER A 148 24.55 -46.49 -34.22
CA SER A 148 25.00 -45.96 -32.94
C SER A 148 24.19 -44.73 -32.51
N HIS A 149 23.91 -43.82 -33.46
CA HIS A 149 23.06 -42.66 -33.22
C HIS A 149 21.62 -43.05 -32.87
N GLU A 150 21.00 -43.92 -33.67
CA GLU A 150 19.60 -44.35 -33.48
C GLU A 150 19.41 -45.14 -32.18
N ILE A 151 20.35 -46.03 -31.83
CA ILE A 151 20.37 -46.69 -30.51
C ILE A 151 20.44 -45.66 -29.39
N SER A 152 21.29 -44.64 -29.55
CA SER A 152 21.47 -43.61 -28.53
C SER A 152 20.21 -42.76 -28.33
N GLU A 153 19.51 -42.39 -29.40
CA GLU A 153 18.24 -41.65 -29.34
C GLU A 153 17.14 -42.46 -28.61
N GLU A 154 16.97 -43.74 -28.96
CA GLU A 154 15.98 -44.60 -28.30
C GLU A 154 16.31 -44.81 -26.81
N LEU A 155 17.58 -45.00 -26.48
CA LEU A 155 18.03 -45.10 -25.09
C LEU A 155 17.78 -43.82 -24.30
N VAL A 156 17.95 -42.65 -24.92
CA VAL A 156 17.65 -41.36 -24.27
C VAL A 156 16.18 -41.29 -23.87
N ALA A 157 15.26 -41.68 -24.76
CA ALA A 157 13.82 -41.65 -24.46
C ALA A 157 13.47 -42.56 -23.27
N GLU A 158 14.01 -43.78 -23.24
CA GLU A 158 13.80 -44.73 -22.13
C GLU A 158 14.42 -44.23 -20.81
N ILE A 159 15.63 -43.66 -20.87
CA ILE A 159 16.30 -43.08 -19.70
C ILE A 159 15.52 -41.85 -19.18
N GLN A 160 14.95 -41.03 -20.05
CA GLN A 160 14.12 -39.89 -19.64
C GLN A 160 12.86 -40.34 -18.89
N LEU A 161 12.20 -41.40 -19.35
CA LEU A 161 11.08 -42.02 -18.64
C LEU A 161 11.50 -42.55 -17.27
N MET A 162 12.64 -43.23 -17.20
CA MET A 162 13.22 -43.74 -15.96
C MET A 162 13.55 -42.62 -14.97
N ILE A 163 14.16 -41.52 -15.42
CA ILE A 163 14.44 -40.33 -14.60
C ILE A 163 13.13 -39.73 -14.09
N ALA A 164 12.11 -39.58 -14.95
CA ALA A 164 10.84 -38.99 -14.56
C ALA A 164 10.14 -39.81 -13.45
N LYS A 165 10.14 -41.14 -13.56
CA LYS A 165 9.60 -42.03 -12.51
C LYS A 165 10.41 -41.96 -11.21
N SER A 166 11.74 -41.94 -11.31
CA SER A 166 12.64 -41.84 -10.17
C SER A 166 12.48 -40.50 -9.44
N ALA A 167 12.37 -39.40 -10.18
CA ALA A 167 12.13 -38.05 -9.66
C ALA A 167 10.79 -37.96 -8.93
N SER A 168 9.74 -38.52 -9.54
CA SER A 168 8.41 -38.58 -8.94
C SER A 168 8.40 -39.34 -7.61
N SER A 169 9.13 -40.47 -7.55
CA SER A 169 9.25 -41.28 -6.34
C SER A 169 10.03 -40.55 -5.23
N ALA A 170 11.12 -39.87 -5.59
CA ALA A 170 11.89 -39.06 -4.66
C ALA A 170 11.09 -37.86 -4.13
N LEU A 171 10.33 -37.16 -4.99
CA LEU A 171 9.45 -36.07 -4.57
C LEU A 171 8.36 -36.57 -3.63
N LEU A 172 7.74 -37.72 -3.93
CA LEU A 172 6.75 -38.34 -3.07
C LEU A 172 7.34 -38.73 -1.70
N CYS A 173 8.61 -39.15 -1.64
CA CYS A 173 9.32 -39.36 -0.38
C CYS A 173 9.44 -38.07 0.43
N VAL A 174 9.84 -36.95 -0.19
CA VAL A 174 9.88 -35.63 0.49
C VAL A 174 8.50 -35.18 0.96
N GLN A 175 7.45 -35.37 0.15
CA GLN A 175 6.08 -35.05 0.51
C GLN A 175 5.59 -35.87 1.70
N THR A 176 5.92 -37.17 1.74
CA THR A 176 5.58 -38.07 2.84
C THR A 176 6.30 -37.65 4.12
N PHE A 177 7.62 -37.43 4.04
CA PHE A 177 8.42 -36.89 5.14
C PHE A 177 7.83 -35.61 5.72
N LEU A 178 7.48 -34.65 4.85
CA LEU A 178 6.85 -33.40 5.24
C LEU A 178 5.49 -33.62 5.88
N GLY A 179 4.64 -34.47 5.29
CA GLY A 179 3.29 -34.74 5.77
C GLY A 179 3.28 -35.26 7.21
N ASP A 180 4.14 -36.23 7.49
CA ASP A 180 4.16 -36.92 8.79
C ASP A 180 5.00 -36.17 9.82
N THR A 181 6.19 -35.69 9.44
CA THR A 181 7.14 -35.07 10.39
C THR A 181 6.84 -33.59 10.65
N VAL A 182 6.27 -32.87 9.67
CA VAL A 182 6.03 -31.42 9.77
C VAL A 182 4.53 -31.12 9.73
N SER A 183 3.91 -31.24 8.56
CA SER A 183 2.49 -31.00 8.33
C SER A 183 2.08 -31.42 6.91
N PRO A 184 0.90 -32.04 6.72
CA PRO A 184 0.32 -32.24 5.40
C PRO A 184 0.15 -30.92 4.62
N THR A 185 -0.08 -29.80 5.31
CA THR A 185 -0.17 -28.46 4.71
C THR A 185 1.16 -28.05 4.07
N MET A 186 2.28 -28.37 4.70
CA MET A 186 3.61 -28.05 4.17
C MET A 186 3.96 -28.93 2.96
N ALA A 187 3.60 -30.21 3.00
CA ALA A 187 3.73 -31.10 1.84
C ALA A 187 2.95 -30.57 0.62
N ALA A 188 1.70 -30.15 0.83
CA ALA A 188 0.87 -29.57 -0.22
C ALA A 188 1.38 -28.19 -0.70
N LEU A 189 1.99 -27.40 0.18
CA LEU A 189 2.62 -26.13 -0.20
C LEU A 189 3.85 -26.35 -1.08
N LEU A 190 4.70 -27.33 -0.75
CA LEU A 190 5.84 -27.71 -1.59
C LEU A 190 5.36 -28.20 -2.96
N GLU A 191 4.35 -29.07 -3.00
CA GLU A 191 3.76 -29.53 -4.25
C GLU A 191 3.27 -28.36 -5.12
N LYS A 192 2.56 -27.40 -4.51
CA LYS A 192 2.07 -26.21 -5.21
C LYS A 192 3.21 -25.33 -5.72
N GLN A 193 4.29 -25.17 -4.95
CA GLN A 193 5.46 -24.40 -5.38
C GLN A 193 6.11 -25.04 -6.61
N ILE A 194 6.34 -26.36 -6.55
CA ILE A 194 6.89 -27.12 -7.68
C ILE A 194 5.96 -27.01 -8.90
N GLN A 195 4.64 -27.13 -8.71
CA GLN A 195 3.66 -26.94 -9.80
C GLN A 195 3.72 -25.53 -10.38
N ALA A 196 3.84 -24.49 -9.56
CA ALA A 196 3.93 -23.10 -10.03
C ALA A 196 5.21 -22.85 -10.82
N GLU A 197 6.35 -23.39 -10.37
CA GLU A 197 7.61 -23.34 -11.10
C GLU A 197 7.50 -24.08 -12.44
N LEU A 198 6.78 -25.21 -12.49
CA LEU A 198 6.50 -25.95 -13.74
C LEU A 198 5.49 -25.23 -14.65
N ASP A 199 4.50 -24.52 -14.10
CA ASP A 199 3.46 -23.81 -14.85
C ASP A 199 3.96 -22.46 -15.41
N GLU A 200 4.85 -21.75 -14.71
CA GLU A 200 5.58 -20.58 -15.26
C GLU A 200 6.40 -20.97 -16.49
N ILE A 201 6.68 -22.27 -16.63
CA ILE A 201 7.43 -22.86 -17.72
C ILE A 201 6.51 -23.44 -18.82
N ARG A 202 5.18 -23.59 -18.63
CA ARG A 202 4.26 -24.11 -19.67
C ARG A 202 4.06 -23.11 -20.82
N LEU A 203 4.35 -23.46 -22.08
CA LEU A 203 3.68 -24.41 -22.99
C LEU A 203 2.22 -24.05 -23.30
N ASN A 204 1.99 -23.77 -24.58
CA ASN A 204 0.73 -23.33 -25.17
C ASN A 204 -0.39 -24.37 -24.91
N PRO A 205 -1.52 -24.00 -24.29
CA PRO A 205 -2.57 -24.94 -23.85
C PRO A 205 -3.40 -25.60 -24.96
N ASP A 206 -3.11 -25.34 -26.24
CA ASP A 206 -3.84 -25.93 -27.37
C ASP A 206 -3.26 -27.27 -27.84
N ASP A 207 -2.15 -27.73 -27.26
CA ASP A 207 -1.57 -29.03 -27.57
C ASP A 207 -2.11 -30.10 -26.62
N SER A 208 -3.25 -30.67 -27.00
CA SER A 208 -3.99 -31.70 -26.22
C SER A 208 -3.25 -33.04 -26.03
N GLN A 209 -1.95 -33.10 -26.28
CA GLN A 209 -1.08 -34.23 -25.97
C GLN A 209 0.21 -33.70 -25.33
N VAL A 210 0.15 -33.39 -24.03
CA VAL A 210 1.34 -33.11 -23.23
C VAL A 210 2.21 -34.37 -23.21
N ASN A 211 3.21 -34.39 -24.08
CA ASN A 211 4.24 -35.43 -24.16
C ASN A 211 5.46 -34.92 -23.40
N TRP A 212 5.94 -35.64 -22.38
CA TRP A 212 7.16 -35.27 -21.65
C TRP A 212 8.38 -35.12 -22.58
N LEU A 213 8.39 -35.83 -23.71
CA LEU A 213 9.39 -35.72 -24.77
C LEU A 213 9.43 -34.32 -25.42
N THR A 214 8.30 -33.61 -25.53
CA THR A 214 8.29 -32.23 -26.08
C THR A 214 8.67 -31.18 -25.03
N ILE A 215 8.56 -31.49 -23.75
CA ILE A 215 8.98 -30.62 -22.63
C ILE A 215 10.51 -30.58 -22.53
N ALA A 216 11.17 -31.73 -22.73
CA ALA A 216 12.63 -31.84 -22.71
C ALA A 216 13.31 -31.10 -23.88
N ASP A 217 12.67 -31.05 -25.06
CA ASP A 217 13.17 -30.35 -26.24
C ASP A 217 12.84 -28.85 -26.25
N ALA A 218 11.70 -28.43 -25.69
CA ALA A 218 11.24 -27.04 -25.75
C ALA A 218 11.90 -26.11 -24.70
N HIS A 219 12.41 -26.64 -23.59
CA HIS A 219 12.91 -25.84 -22.48
C HIS A 219 14.27 -26.35 -21.96
N PRO A 220 15.39 -26.05 -22.64
CA PRO A 220 16.74 -26.29 -22.12
C PRO A 220 17.02 -25.55 -20.79
N GLU A 221 16.19 -24.57 -20.42
CA GLU A 221 16.21 -23.86 -19.14
C GLU A 221 15.69 -24.72 -17.96
N LEU A 222 14.74 -25.66 -18.17
CA LEU A 222 14.30 -26.63 -17.13
C LEU A 222 15.45 -27.49 -16.62
N LEU A 223 16.44 -27.69 -17.49
CA LEU A 223 17.58 -28.56 -17.26
C LEU A 223 18.85 -27.79 -16.89
N LYS A 224 18.76 -26.49 -16.63
CA LYS A 224 19.89 -25.71 -16.09
C LYS A 224 20.23 -26.11 -14.65
N GLY A 225 19.29 -26.73 -13.92
CA GLY A 225 19.54 -27.31 -12.60
C GLY A 225 19.54 -28.84 -12.53
N ILE A 226 18.95 -29.53 -13.50
CA ILE A 226 18.60 -30.95 -13.35
C ILE A 226 18.91 -31.70 -14.67
N GLY A 227 19.79 -32.69 -14.64
CA GLY A 227 19.86 -33.77 -15.64
C GLY A 227 20.42 -33.53 -17.07
N ALA A 228 20.34 -32.34 -17.70
CA ALA A 228 20.74 -32.18 -19.13
C ALA A 228 22.21 -32.53 -19.40
N ILE A 229 23.10 -32.16 -18.48
CA ILE A 229 24.54 -32.36 -18.65
C ILE A 229 24.88 -33.86 -18.63
N ILE A 230 24.04 -34.71 -18.02
CA ILE A 230 24.35 -36.14 -17.84
C ILE A 230 23.75 -37.01 -18.95
N VAL A 231 22.53 -36.72 -19.44
CA VAL A 231 21.91 -37.49 -20.54
C VAL A 231 22.72 -37.37 -21.85
N SER A 232 23.21 -36.17 -22.17
CA SER A 232 24.08 -35.96 -23.34
C SER A 232 25.45 -36.67 -23.23
N ASN A 233 25.92 -36.94 -22.01
CA ASN A 233 27.14 -37.72 -21.79
C ASN A 233 26.92 -39.22 -22.02
N ILE A 234 25.71 -39.73 -21.79
CA ILE A 234 25.36 -41.13 -22.10
C ILE A 234 25.37 -41.34 -23.60
N VAL A 235 24.73 -40.47 -24.39
CA VAL A 235 24.78 -40.50 -25.87
C VAL A 235 26.22 -40.49 -26.38
N LYS A 236 27.03 -39.55 -25.90
CA LYS A 236 28.44 -39.43 -26.31
C LYS A 236 29.25 -40.67 -25.96
N ARG A 237 29.06 -41.25 -24.77
CA ARG A 237 29.84 -42.40 -24.30
C ARG A 237 29.40 -43.70 -24.94
N VAL A 238 28.11 -43.91 -25.12
CA VAL A 238 27.57 -45.03 -25.89
C VAL A 238 28.08 -44.93 -27.33
N GLY A 239 27.99 -43.76 -27.97
CA GLY A 239 28.50 -43.56 -29.33
C GLY A 239 30.01 -43.77 -29.47
N VAL A 240 30.81 -43.26 -28.53
CA VAL A 240 32.27 -43.46 -28.52
C VAL A 240 32.64 -44.91 -28.19
N ALA A 241 31.92 -45.57 -27.29
CA ALA A 241 32.14 -46.97 -26.94
C ALA A 241 31.78 -47.89 -28.12
N LEU A 242 30.67 -47.62 -28.81
CA LEU A 242 30.27 -48.35 -29.99
C LEU A 242 31.30 -48.18 -31.11
N SER A 243 31.61 -46.95 -31.53
CA SER A 243 32.58 -46.71 -32.62
C SER A 243 33.97 -47.29 -32.38
N LYS A 244 34.54 -47.14 -31.16
CA LYS A 244 35.93 -47.60 -30.88
C LYS A 244 36.03 -49.05 -30.41
N ARG A 245 35.11 -49.48 -29.53
CA ARG A 245 35.25 -50.76 -28.82
C ARG A 245 34.67 -51.90 -29.65
N VAL A 246 33.59 -51.65 -30.40
CA VAL A 246 32.99 -52.66 -31.29
C VAL A 246 33.93 -52.96 -32.45
N ALA A 247 34.40 -51.95 -33.20
CA ALA A 247 35.35 -52.16 -34.30
C ALA A 247 36.57 -53.02 -33.89
N THR A 248 37.17 -52.74 -32.73
CA THR A 248 38.31 -53.50 -32.19
C THR A 248 37.94 -54.94 -31.77
N GLN A 249 36.76 -55.12 -31.16
CA GLN A 249 36.31 -56.42 -30.66
C GLN A 249 35.75 -57.33 -31.77
N LEU A 250 35.20 -56.76 -32.85
CA LEU A 250 34.63 -57.52 -33.96
C LEU A 250 35.72 -58.26 -34.74
N VAL A 251 36.78 -57.57 -35.15
CA VAL A 251 37.94 -58.19 -35.80
C VAL A 251 38.46 -59.33 -34.93
N THR A 252 38.70 -59.07 -33.64
CA THR A 252 39.24 -60.08 -32.73
C THR A 252 38.29 -61.27 -32.54
N ARG A 253 37.00 -61.05 -32.25
CA ARG A 253 36.05 -62.13 -31.94
C ARG A 253 35.63 -62.96 -33.14
N ILE A 254 35.39 -62.32 -34.29
CA ILE A 254 34.92 -62.99 -35.50
C ILE A 254 36.05 -63.88 -36.03
N VAL A 255 37.25 -63.30 -36.21
CA VAL A 255 38.46 -64.04 -36.61
C VAL A 255 38.75 -65.20 -35.66
N THR A 256 38.74 -64.97 -34.35
CA THR A 256 39.10 -66.03 -33.38
C THR A 256 38.11 -67.21 -33.41
N ARG A 257 36.85 -67.01 -33.81
CA ARG A 257 35.81 -68.06 -33.80
C ARG A 257 35.57 -68.69 -35.17
N THR A 258 35.65 -67.94 -36.27
CA THR A 258 35.54 -68.50 -37.64
C THR A 258 36.76 -69.35 -38.02
N ILE A 259 37.95 -69.07 -37.48
CA ILE A 259 39.16 -69.87 -37.75
C ILE A 259 39.22 -71.19 -36.97
N VAL A 260 38.50 -71.32 -35.85
CA VAL A 260 38.38 -72.63 -35.17
C VAL A 260 37.37 -73.55 -35.89
N GLY A 261 36.52 -73.00 -36.76
CA GLY A 261 35.52 -73.75 -37.54
C GLY A 261 35.99 -74.23 -38.93
N VAL A 262 37.09 -73.71 -39.46
CA VAL A 262 37.50 -73.98 -40.85
C VAL A 262 38.88 -74.67 -40.88
N ILE A 263 38.81 -75.97 -40.52
CA ILE A 263 39.73 -77.08 -40.76
C ILE A 263 40.80 -77.34 -39.65
N PRO A 264 40.84 -78.52 -38.98
CA PRO A 264 40.12 -79.79 -39.24
C PRO A 264 39.31 -80.40 -38.06
N LEU A 265 38.21 -81.06 -38.45
CA LEU A 265 37.53 -82.24 -37.84
C LEU A 265 36.38 -82.04 -36.80
N VAL A 266 35.17 -82.19 -37.36
CA VAL A 266 33.92 -82.82 -36.83
C VAL A 266 32.95 -81.94 -36.02
N GLY A 267 31.74 -81.74 -36.58
CA GLY A 267 30.61 -81.15 -35.84
C GLY A 267 29.22 -81.02 -36.50
N ASN A 268 28.97 -81.62 -37.67
CA ASN A 268 27.63 -81.96 -38.21
C ASN A 268 26.63 -80.84 -38.63
N LEU A 269 26.88 -80.13 -39.75
CA LEU A 269 25.75 -79.60 -40.57
C LEU A 269 25.97 -79.35 -42.07
N LEU A 270 27.00 -79.89 -42.75
CA LEU A 270 27.06 -79.84 -44.24
C LEU A 270 27.68 -81.10 -44.86
N GLY A 271 26.94 -82.20 -44.83
CA GLY A 271 27.35 -83.49 -45.38
C GLY A 271 27.14 -83.69 -46.89
N VAL A 272 27.02 -82.65 -47.74
CA VAL A 272 26.79 -82.88 -49.20
C VAL A 272 27.51 -81.93 -50.17
N ALA A 273 28.27 -80.90 -49.76
CA ALA A 273 28.82 -79.94 -50.75
C ALA A 273 30.16 -80.34 -51.42
N LEU A 274 30.86 -81.37 -50.95
CA LEU A 274 32.17 -81.77 -51.53
C LEU A 274 32.11 -82.81 -52.66
N ILE A 275 30.92 -83.17 -53.14
CA ILE A 275 30.76 -84.00 -54.36
C ILE A 275 30.23 -83.17 -55.55
N ALA A 276 30.06 -81.85 -55.39
CA ALA A 276 29.60 -80.96 -56.46
C ALA A 276 30.42 -79.65 -56.54
N TRP A 277 31.74 -79.72 -56.43
CA TRP A 277 32.61 -78.57 -56.67
C TRP A 277 33.65 -78.89 -57.73
N ASP A 278 33.52 -78.25 -58.90
CA ASP A 278 34.36 -78.47 -60.07
C ASP A 278 35.79 -77.99 -59.83
N PHE A 279 36.77 -78.73 -60.36
CA PHE A 279 38.21 -78.43 -60.39
C PHE A 279 38.55 -77.01 -60.93
N PHE A 280 37.57 -76.32 -61.52
CA PHE A 280 37.68 -74.95 -62.03
C PHE A 280 37.77 -73.88 -60.92
N ASN A 281 37.18 -74.10 -59.74
CA ASN A 281 37.19 -73.11 -58.65
C ASN A 281 38.41 -73.25 -57.71
N ALA A 282 39.20 -74.33 -57.82
CA ALA A 282 40.46 -74.54 -57.05
C ALA A 282 41.51 -73.44 -57.31
N ARG A 283 41.31 -72.67 -58.37
CA ARG A 283 42.16 -71.54 -58.78
C ARG A 283 41.90 -70.24 -57.98
N GLN A 284 40.81 -70.17 -57.20
CA GLN A 284 40.36 -68.95 -56.51
C GLN A 284 40.71 -68.90 -55.01
N GLY A 285 41.25 -69.99 -54.43
CA GLY A 285 41.61 -70.04 -53.00
C GLY A 285 40.42 -70.18 -52.04
N SER A 286 40.64 -69.96 -50.74
CA SER A 286 39.61 -70.02 -49.69
C SER A 286 38.70 -68.78 -49.61
N LEU A 287 39.00 -67.71 -50.37
CA LEU A 287 38.31 -66.41 -50.32
C LEU A 287 36.78 -66.48 -50.56
N PRO A 288 36.24 -67.24 -51.54
CA PRO A 288 34.80 -67.37 -51.70
C PRO A 288 34.11 -68.03 -50.49
N MET A 289 34.77 -68.98 -49.83
CA MET A 289 34.26 -69.64 -48.63
C MET A 289 34.32 -68.71 -47.41
N ILE A 290 35.38 -67.90 -47.29
CA ILE A 290 35.53 -66.86 -46.26
C ILE A 290 34.42 -65.81 -46.43
N ARG A 291 34.17 -65.37 -47.66
CA ARG A 291 33.10 -64.42 -48.01
C ARG A 291 31.73 -64.96 -47.61
N ASP A 292 31.40 -66.19 -48.00
CA ASP A 292 30.10 -66.78 -47.69
C ASP A 292 29.94 -67.01 -46.18
N ALA A 293 31.01 -67.41 -45.48
CA ALA A 293 31.03 -67.59 -44.01
C ALA A 293 30.86 -66.26 -43.25
N LEU A 294 31.49 -65.17 -43.69
CA LEU A 294 31.37 -63.85 -43.07
C LEU A 294 29.98 -63.22 -43.24
N LYS A 295 29.18 -63.69 -44.20
CA LYS A 295 27.80 -63.27 -44.44
C LYS A 295 26.74 -64.09 -43.69
N GLU A 296 27.16 -65.18 -43.04
CA GLU A 296 26.23 -66.05 -42.32
C GLU A 296 25.51 -65.29 -41.20
N GLU A 297 24.26 -65.69 -40.94
CA GLU A 297 23.45 -65.14 -39.85
C GLU A 297 24.13 -65.28 -38.48
N GLU A 298 24.96 -66.31 -38.29
CA GLU A 298 25.74 -66.48 -37.07
C GLU A 298 26.71 -65.30 -36.84
N VAL A 299 27.40 -64.82 -37.88
CA VAL A 299 28.34 -63.69 -37.78
C VAL A 299 27.57 -62.40 -37.47
N LYS A 300 26.46 -62.16 -38.17
CA LYS A 300 25.56 -61.01 -37.91
C LYS A 300 25.02 -61.02 -36.47
N GLN A 301 24.67 -62.19 -35.93
CA GLN A 301 24.26 -62.34 -34.53
C GLN A 301 25.40 -62.04 -33.56
N GLN A 302 26.63 -62.49 -33.84
CA GLN A 302 27.78 -62.19 -32.99
C GLN A 302 28.11 -60.69 -32.95
N ILE A 303 27.98 -59.99 -34.08
CA ILE A 303 28.14 -58.53 -34.12
C ILE A 303 27.09 -57.86 -33.24
N ARG A 304 25.81 -58.26 -33.37
CA ARG A 304 24.72 -57.77 -32.50
C ARG A 304 25.01 -57.99 -31.01
N VAL A 305 25.48 -59.18 -30.61
CA VAL A 305 25.84 -59.48 -29.21
C VAL A 305 26.95 -58.54 -28.70
N VAL A 306 27.94 -58.22 -29.53
CA VAL A 306 29.02 -57.28 -29.17
C VAL A 306 28.47 -55.86 -28.98
N VAL A 307 27.57 -55.41 -29.87
CA VAL A 307 26.88 -54.12 -29.75
C VAL A 307 26.04 -54.08 -28.46
N THR A 308 25.16 -55.06 -28.25
CA THR A 308 24.29 -55.17 -27.07
C THR A 308 25.10 -55.15 -25.77
N SER A 309 26.12 -56.00 -25.64
CA SER A 309 26.96 -56.03 -24.43
C SER A 309 27.74 -54.73 -24.19
N THR A 310 28.16 -54.04 -25.24
CA THR A 310 28.85 -52.73 -25.12
C THR A 310 27.91 -51.65 -24.57
N VAL A 311 26.66 -51.62 -25.06
CA VAL A 311 25.63 -50.68 -24.57
C VAL A 311 25.27 -51.00 -23.12
N GLU A 312 25.03 -52.27 -22.78
CA GLU A 312 24.70 -52.70 -21.41
C GLU A 312 25.79 -52.32 -20.39
N ASP A 313 27.06 -52.44 -20.78
CA ASP A 313 28.21 -52.10 -19.94
C ASP A 313 28.33 -50.60 -19.68
N GLU A 314 27.99 -49.76 -20.66
CA GLU A 314 28.05 -48.31 -20.51
C GLU A 314 26.87 -47.81 -19.66
N LEU A 315 25.66 -48.31 -19.89
CA LEU A 315 24.50 -48.05 -19.04
C LEU A 315 24.77 -48.48 -17.58
N ARG A 316 25.51 -49.60 -17.37
CA ARG A 316 25.91 -50.05 -16.02
C ARG A 316 26.73 -49.02 -15.26
N LYS A 317 27.53 -48.23 -15.95
CA LYS A 317 28.45 -47.26 -15.36
C LYS A 317 27.79 -45.91 -15.15
N GLU A 318 26.94 -45.48 -16.07
CA GLU A 318 26.41 -44.10 -16.10
C GLU A 318 25.08 -43.93 -15.34
N LEU A 319 24.25 -44.99 -15.23
CA LEU A 319 22.95 -44.89 -14.54
C LEU A 319 23.06 -44.63 -13.02
N PRO A 320 23.98 -45.25 -12.24
CA PRO A 320 24.06 -44.97 -10.81
C PRO A 320 24.50 -43.52 -10.46
N PRO A 321 25.51 -42.92 -11.11
CA PRO A 321 25.83 -41.50 -10.95
C PRO A 321 24.66 -40.57 -11.28
N LEU A 322 23.90 -40.88 -12.34
CA LEU A 322 22.70 -40.14 -12.73
C LEU A 322 21.63 -40.18 -11.63
N ALA A 323 21.33 -41.35 -11.07
CA ALA A 323 20.38 -41.51 -9.97
C ALA A 323 20.76 -40.70 -8.71
N ARG A 324 22.06 -40.63 -8.40
CA ARG A 324 22.59 -39.81 -7.29
C ARG A 324 22.46 -38.32 -7.57
N SER A 325 22.72 -37.88 -8.80
CA SER A 325 22.52 -36.47 -9.20
C SER A 325 21.06 -36.08 -8.97
N LEU A 326 20.14 -36.89 -9.48
CA LEU A 326 18.71 -36.64 -9.34
C LEU A 326 18.27 -36.51 -7.87
N SER A 327 18.76 -37.40 -7.00
CA SER A 327 18.49 -37.32 -5.56
C SER A 327 19.02 -36.01 -4.94
N ASN A 328 20.23 -35.59 -5.29
CA ASN A 328 20.77 -34.33 -4.81
C ASN A 328 19.96 -33.13 -5.29
N ASP A 329 19.43 -33.18 -6.52
CA ASP A 329 18.60 -32.11 -7.08
C ASP A 329 17.27 -31.99 -6.32
N VAL A 330 16.58 -33.11 -6.09
CA VAL A 330 15.36 -33.16 -5.26
C VAL A 330 15.63 -32.68 -3.83
N PHE A 331 16.76 -33.09 -3.25
CA PHE A 331 17.17 -32.63 -1.93
C PHE A 331 17.45 -31.11 -1.90
N SER A 332 18.05 -30.56 -2.97
CA SER A 332 18.27 -29.12 -3.08
C SER A 332 16.95 -28.34 -3.12
N GLN A 333 15.95 -28.85 -3.85
CA GLN A 333 14.60 -28.26 -3.87
C GLN A 333 13.95 -28.25 -2.48
N TRP A 334 14.11 -29.36 -1.74
CA TRP A 334 13.72 -29.41 -0.33
C TRP A 334 14.46 -28.35 0.51
N GLN A 335 15.77 -28.22 0.36
CA GLN A 335 16.55 -27.24 1.13
C GLN A 335 16.15 -25.79 0.84
N GLU A 336 15.83 -25.47 -0.41
CA GLU A 336 15.35 -24.15 -0.80
C GLU A 336 13.97 -23.84 -0.19
N PHE A 337 13.06 -24.81 -0.24
CA PHE A 337 11.78 -24.72 0.46
C PHE A 337 11.97 -24.52 1.97
N ARG A 338 12.83 -25.34 2.58
CA ARG A 338 13.16 -25.29 4.01
C ARG A 338 13.71 -23.93 4.41
N LYS A 339 14.54 -23.28 3.58
CA LYS A 339 15.07 -21.94 3.84
C LYS A 339 13.96 -20.89 3.99
N ASN A 340 12.90 -20.99 3.19
CA ASN A 340 11.79 -20.02 3.20
C ASN A 340 10.84 -20.19 4.39
N TYR A 341 10.79 -21.39 4.97
CA TYR A 341 9.88 -21.73 6.07
C TYR A 341 10.61 -22.33 7.27
N ALA A 342 11.89 -22.00 7.45
CA ALA A 342 12.75 -22.70 8.40
C ALA A 342 12.12 -22.73 9.80
N ARG A 343 11.79 -21.55 10.32
CA ARG A 343 11.23 -21.48 11.67
C ARG A 343 9.88 -22.19 11.82
N VAL A 344 9.02 -22.16 10.81
CA VAL A 344 7.73 -22.87 10.82
C VAL A 344 7.95 -24.38 10.85
N VAL A 345 8.93 -24.89 10.11
CA VAL A 345 9.29 -26.31 10.11
C VAL A 345 9.84 -26.73 11.48
N ASP A 346 10.76 -25.95 12.05
CA ASP A 346 11.34 -26.24 13.38
C ASP A 346 10.24 -26.30 14.45
N LEU A 347 9.39 -25.28 14.48
CA LEU A 347 8.35 -25.16 15.49
C LEU A 347 7.29 -26.26 15.36
N ALA A 348 6.97 -26.70 14.14
CA ALA A 348 6.03 -27.81 13.93
C ALA A 348 6.61 -29.17 14.36
N GLN A 349 7.93 -29.32 14.37
CA GLN A 349 8.60 -30.52 14.88
C GLN A 349 8.74 -30.49 16.42
N GLU A 350 8.91 -29.30 17.00
CA GLU A 350 9.13 -29.09 18.44
C GLU A 350 7.82 -29.00 19.25
N ASP A 351 6.75 -28.45 18.65
CA ASP A 351 5.48 -28.13 19.32
C ASP A 351 4.28 -28.75 18.59
N GLN A 352 3.65 -29.74 19.25
CA GLN A 352 2.48 -30.45 18.73
C GLN A 352 1.25 -29.54 18.53
N ARG A 353 1.10 -28.50 19.35
CA ARG A 353 0.00 -27.54 19.25
C ARG A 353 0.20 -26.63 18.04
N PHE A 354 1.40 -26.11 17.85
CA PHE A 354 1.73 -25.37 16.64
C PHE A 354 1.55 -26.21 15.37
N LYS A 355 1.99 -27.47 15.39
CA LYS A 355 1.72 -28.42 14.31
C LYS A 355 0.22 -28.54 14.01
N SER A 356 -0.62 -28.64 15.03
CA SER A 356 -2.07 -28.67 14.83
C SER A 356 -2.64 -27.36 14.26
N ILE A 357 -2.04 -26.20 14.55
CA ILE A 357 -2.43 -24.91 13.95
C ILE A 357 -2.05 -24.93 12.46
N LEU A 358 -0.84 -25.36 12.13
CA LEU A 358 -0.33 -25.46 10.76
C LEU A 358 -1.16 -26.44 9.91
N ASP A 359 -1.54 -27.60 10.48
CA ASP A 359 -2.37 -28.62 9.82
C ASP A 359 -3.78 -28.10 9.44
N ARG A 360 -4.30 -27.11 10.19
CA ARG A 360 -5.61 -26.49 9.92
C ARG A 360 -5.51 -25.21 9.08
N THR A 361 -4.30 -24.71 8.88
CA THR A 361 -4.07 -23.46 8.15
C THR A 361 -4.20 -23.70 6.64
N PRO A 362 -5.07 -22.98 5.92
CA PRO A 362 -5.13 -23.11 4.47
C PRO A 362 -3.79 -22.77 3.81
N ILE A 363 -3.41 -23.49 2.75
CA ILE A 363 -2.13 -23.31 2.02
C ILE A 363 -1.86 -21.83 1.69
N LYS A 364 -2.88 -21.09 1.24
CA LYS A 364 -2.77 -19.66 0.91
C LYS A 364 -2.41 -18.75 2.09
N LYS A 365 -2.65 -19.20 3.33
CA LYS A 365 -2.38 -18.48 4.58
C LYS A 365 -1.05 -18.89 5.24
N VAL A 366 -0.37 -19.94 4.77
CA VAL A 366 0.89 -20.41 5.40
C VAL A 366 1.97 -19.34 5.42
N ARG A 367 2.10 -18.56 4.34
CA ARG A 367 3.02 -17.41 4.32
C ARG A 367 2.68 -16.37 5.39
N HIS A 368 1.40 -16.13 5.60
CA HIS A 368 0.92 -15.20 6.62
C HIS A 368 1.19 -15.73 8.04
N LEU A 369 0.98 -17.04 8.26
CA LEU A 369 1.39 -17.73 9.49
C LEU A 369 2.90 -17.61 9.74
N ALA A 370 3.74 -17.81 8.71
CA ALA A 370 5.19 -17.65 8.82
C ALA A 370 5.59 -16.21 9.22
N LYS A 371 4.91 -15.19 8.66
CA LYS A 371 5.11 -13.79 9.06
C LYS A 371 4.73 -13.56 10.53
N LEU A 372 3.61 -14.13 10.99
CA LEU A 372 3.17 -14.00 12.38
C LEU A 372 4.15 -14.65 13.36
N VAL A 373 4.67 -15.84 13.04
CA VAL A 373 5.74 -16.49 13.81
C VAL A 373 6.94 -15.55 13.93
N ALA A 374 7.48 -15.09 12.79
CA ALA A 374 8.66 -14.24 12.78
C ALA A 374 8.44 -12.92 13.55
N LEU A 375 7.28 -12.28 13.37
CA LEU A 375 6.93 -11.04 14.06
C LEU A 375 6.79 -11.24 15.57
N THR A 376 6.19 -12.35 15.99
CA THR A 376 6.00 -12.66 17.41
C THR A 376 7.33 -12.91 18.10
N GLU A 377 8.24 -13.65 17.47
CA GLU A 377 9.58 -13.86 18.04
C GLU A 377 10.40 -12.57 18.09
N ASP A 378 10.29 -11.71 17.08
CA ASP A 378 10.94 -10.40 17.07
C ASP A 378 10.46 -9.51 18.23
N LYS A 379 9.17 -9.55 18.54
CA LYS A 379 8.55 -8.71 19.58
C LYS A 379 8.66 -9.27 20.99
N LEU A 380 8.45 -10.58 21.15
CA LEU A 380 8.22 -11.23 22.43
C LEU A 380 9.22 -12.36 22.74
N GLY A 381 10.09 -12.71 21.77
CA GLY A 381 11.01 -13.85 21.90
C GLY A 381 10.32 -15.20 21.79
N ALA A 382 11.11 -16.27 21.95
CA ALA A 382 10.64 -17.64 21.82
C ALA A 382 9.62 -18.03 22.91
N ASP A 383 9.85 -17.62 24.16
CA ASP A 383 8.93 -17.91 25.28
C ASP A 383 7.56 -17.23 25.07
N GLY A 384 7.56 -15.98 24.59
CA GLY A 384 6.32 -15.26 24.29
C GLY A 384 5.55 -15.85 23.10
N LEU A 385 6.25 -16.37 22.08
CA LEU A 385 5.60 -17.12 21.00
C LEU A 385 4.95 -18.40 21.53
N ALA A 386 5.65 -19.17 22.37
CA ALA A 386 5.11 -20.37 22.97
C ALA A 386 3.85 -20.07 23.82
N GLU A 387 3.90 -19.03 24.64
CA GLU A 387 2.74 -18.58 25.43
C GLU A 387 1.53 -18.21 24.54
N LEU A 388 1.76 -17.48 23.45
CA LEU A 388 0.72 -17.07 22.50
C LEU A 388 0.04 -18.26 21.80
N ILE A 389 0.83 -19.28 21.44
CA ILE A 389 0.33 -20.55 20.89
C ILE A 389 -0.47 -21.30 21.95
N ASP A 390 0.00 -21.31 23.20
CA ASP A 390 -0.66 -22.00 24.30
C ASP A 390 -1.95 -21.34 24.77
N SER A 391 -2.07 -20.03 24.63
CA SER A 391 -3.30 -19.30 24.96
C SER A 391 -4.32 -19.27 23.82
N SER A 392 -4.05 -19.90 22.68
CA SER A 392 -4.84 -19.82 21.44
C SER A 392 -5.02 -18.41 20.84
N LYS A 393 -4.22 -17.44 21.33
CA LYS A 393 -4.25 -16.06 20.86
C LYS A 393 -3.55 -15.94 19.50
N PHE A 394 -2.55 -16.79 19.25
CA PHE A 394 -1.86 -16.86 17.97
C PHE A 394 -2.86 -17.11 16.82
N GLU A 395 -3.77 -18.08 16.98
CA GLU A 395 -4.80 -18.42 15.99
C GLU A 395 -5.81 -17.29 15.78
N LEU A 396 -6.16 -16.57 16.86
CA LEU A 396 -7.04 -15.42 16.77
C LEU A 396 -6.40 -14.32 15.93
N ILE A 397 -5.14 -13.95 16.19
CA ILE A 397 -4.42 -12.96 15.39
C ILE A 397 -4.26 -13.43 13.94
N LEU A 398 -3.93 -14.71 13.73
CA LEU A 398 -3.81 -15.31 12.40
C LEU A 398 -5.11 -15.22 11.60
N SER A 399 -6.27 -15.30 12.27
CA SER A 399 -7.58 -15.22 11.64
C SER A 399 -7.90 -13.83 11.08
N LEU A 400 -7.30 -12.78 11.66
CA LEU A 400 -7.47 -11.37 11.26
C LEU A 400 -6.64 -10.99 10.03
N GLU A 401 -5.84 -11.90 9.50
CA GLU A 401 -4.99 -11.68 8.32
C GLU A 401 -4.08 -10.43 8.48
N GLU A 402 -3.84 -9.68 7.41
CA GLU A 402 -2.90 -8.54 7.43
C GLU A 402 -3.32 -7.46 8.44
N THR A 403 -4.62 -7.35 8.77
CA THR A 403 -5.13 -6.44 9.81
C THR A 403 -4.54 -6.75 11.18
N GLY A 404 -4.55 -8.03 11.58
CA GLY A 404 -3.98 -8.48 12.86
C GLY A 404 -2.48 -8.28 12.93
N LEU A 405 -1.75 -8.64 11.86
CA LEU A 405 -0.30 -8.42 11.78
C LEU A 405 0.08 -6.94 11.89
N ASN A 406 -0.66 -6.05 11.23
CA ASN A 406 -0.35 -4.63 11.22
C ASN A 406 -0.48 -4.00 12.61
N MET A 407 -1.58 -4.31 13.32
CA MET A 407 -1.74 -3.87 14.72
C MET A 407 -0.65 -4.46 15.60
N PHE A 408 -0.47 -5.79 15.58
CA PHE A 408 0.48 -6.47 16.47
C PHE A 408 1.92 -6.01 16.23
N ARG A 409 2.27 -5.66 14.99
CA ARG A 409 3.59 -5.10 14.64
C ARG A 409 3.88 -3.76 15.31
N VAL A 410 2.85 -2.95 15.52
CA VAL A 410 2.98 -1.66 16.20
C VAL A 410 2.91 -1.84 17.70
N THR A 411 1.88 -2.52 18.19
CA THR A 411 1.58 -2.60 19.63
C THR A 411 2.47 -3.59 20.36
N GLY A 412 2.86 -4.70 19.72
CA GLY A 412 3.48 -5.84 20.40
C GLY A 412 2.55 -6.52 21.42
N ASP A 413 1.27 -6.16 21.44
CA ASP A 413 0.29 -6.61 22.43
C ASP A 413 -0.83 -7.39 21.73
N ALA A 414 -0.86 -8.70 21.99
CA ALA A 414 -1.83 -9.63 21.45
C ALA A 414 -3.23 -9.43 22.04
N GLU A 415 -3.32 -9.08 23.33
CA GLU A 415 -4.60 -8.84 23.99
C GLU A 415 -5.26 -7.60 23.41
N LEU A 416 -4.48 -6.55 23.16
CA LEU A 416 -4.97 -5.33 22.54
C LEU A 416 -5.50 -5.59 21.12
N VAL A 417 -4.79 -6.39 20.32
CA VAL A 417 -5.24 -6.78 18.97
C VAL A 417 -6.57 -7.53 19.00
N ILE A 418 -6.71 -8.48 19.93
CA ILE A 418 -7.93 -9.29 20.09
C ILE A 418 -9.07 -8.44 20.61
N ALA A 419 -8.83 -7.58 21.61
CA ALA A 419 -9.84 -6.68 22.16
C ALA A 419 -10.38 -5.71 21.09
N TRP A 420 -9.51 -5.21 20.20
CA TRP A 420 -9.96 -4.43 19.04
C TRP A 420 -10.82 -5.25 18.08
N ALA A 421 -10.42 -6.49 17.79
CA ALA A 421 -11.18 -7.37 16.92
C ALA A 421 -12.56 -7.73 17.50
N ASP A 422 -12.64 -7.95 18.82
CA ASP A 422 -13.88 -8.28 19.52
C ASP A 422 -14.85 -7.08 19.55
N LEU A 423 -14.34 -5.87 19.81
CA LEU A 423 -15.16 -4.66 19.84
C LEU A 423 -15.62 -4.22 18.43
N ALA A 424 -14.68 -4.12 17.47
CA ALA A 424 -14.97 -3.59 16.14
C ALA A 424 -15.57 -4.64 15.19
N GLY A 425 -15.30 -5.93 15.41
CA GLY A 425 -15.76 -7.02 14.56
C GLY A 425 -15.36 -6.84 13.09
N ALA A 426 -16.34 -6.69 12.20
CA ALA A 426 -16.08 -6.47 10.77
C ALA A 426 -15.39 -5.14 10.46
N LEU A 427 -15.45 -4.16 11.38
CA LEU A 427 -14.83 -2.84 11.22
C LEU A 427 -13.33 -2.83 11.60
N THR A 428 -12.77 -3.94 12.08
CA THR A 428 -11.36 -4.03 12.50
C THR A 428 -10.39 -3.59 11.39
N ALA A 429 -10.70 -3.87 10.12
CA ALA A 429 -9.90 -3.39 9.00
C ALA A 429 -9.86 -1.85 8.91
N LYS A 430 -11.00 -1.18 9.15
CA LYS A 430 -11.13 0.28 9.14
C LYS A 430 -10.47 0.93 10.37
N VAL A 431 -10.49 0.26 11.52
CA VAL A 431 -9.68 0.65 12.71
C VAL A 431 -8.20 0.73 12.37
N VAL A 432 -7.68 -0.22 11.58
CA VAL A 432 -6.28 -0.21 11.14
C VAL A 432 -6.02 0.83 10.06
N GLU A 433 -6.92 0.94 9.09
CA GLU A 433 -6.84 1.91 8.00
C GLU A 433 -6.78 3.36 8.51
N LEU A 434 -7.64 3.69 9.47
CA LEU A 434 -7.70 5.03 10.09
C LEU A 434 -6.78 5.18 11.31
N GLU A 435 -5.89 4.21 11.54
CA GLU A 435 -4.89 4.20 12.60
C GLU A 435 -5.44 4.42 14.03
N LEU A 436 -6.72 4.14 14.27
CA LEU A 436 -7.37 4.40 15.56
C LEU A 436 -6.69 3.67 16.71
N TYR A 437 -6.20 2.45 16.47
CA TYR A 437 -5.45 1.64 17.44
C TYR A 437 -4.13 2.28 17.93
N ARG A 438 -3.63 3.33 17.26
CA ARG A 438 -2.42 4.06 17.69
C ARG A 438 -2.72 5.13 18.73
N VAL A 439 -3.95 5.63 18.78
CA VAL A 439 -4.36 6.76 19.62
C VAL A 439 -5.48 6.43 20.60
N ALA A 440 -6.02 5.22 20.50
CA ALA A 440 -7.08 4.74 21.36
C ALA A 440 -6.89 3.26 21.71
N THR A 441 -7.61 2.85 22.75
CA THR A 441 -7.79 1.47 23.20
C THR A 441 -9.26 1.11 23.17
N PRO A 442 -9.64 -0.19 23.09
CA PRO A 442 -11.04 -0.60 23.13
C PRO A 442 -11.80 -0.12 24.37
N SER A 443 -11.11 0.08 25.50
CA SER A 443 -11.70 0.61 26.74
C SER A 443 -12.07 2.09 26.69
N ASP A 444 -11.63 2.82 25.67
CA ASP A 444 -11.98 4.24 25.47
C ASP A 444 -13.39 4.42 24.88
N PHE A 445 -14.07 3.32 24.55
CA PHE A 445 -15.38 3.27 23.90
C PHE A 445 -16.37 2.48 24.77
N ARG A 446 -17.65 2.90 24.77
CA ARG A 446 -18.69 2.20 25.55
C ARG A 446 -19.17 0.95 24.83
N ASP A 447 -19.32 1.07 23.52
CA ASP A 447 -19.75 -0.02 22.66
C ASP A 447 -19.23 0.14 21.21
N ARG A 448 -19.70 -0.75 20.33
CA ARG A 448 -19.32 -0.75 18.91
C ARG A 448 -19.88 0.44 18.14
N ALA A 449 -21.00 1.03 18.55
CA ALA A 449 -21.59 2.17 17.87
C ALA A 449 -20.71 3.41 18.03
N ASP A 450 -20.08 3.60 19.20
CA ASP A 450 -19.10 4.68 19.39
C ASP A 450 -17.90 4.52 18.43
N VAL A 451 -17.39 3.29 18.27
CA VAL A 451 -16.31 3.01 17.31
C VAL A 451 -16.77 3.29 15.88
N GLU A 452 -17.98 2.90 15.50
CA GLU A 452 -18.53 3.16 14.18
C GLU A 452 -18.64 4.67 13.90
N ALA A 453 -19.15 5.44 14.86
CA ALA A 453 -19.25 6.90 14.76
C ALA A 453 -17.88 7.57 14.58
N VAL A 454 -16.84 7.11 15.28
CA VAL A 454 -15.47 7.62 15.08
C VAL A 454 -14.93 7.24 13.70
N LEU A 455 -15.17 6.01 13.23
CA LEU A 455 -14.69 5.56 11.91
C LEU A 455 -15.45 6.20 10.73
N GLU A 456 -16.65 6.73 10.96
CA GLU A 456 -17.41 7.53 9.98
C GLU A 456 -16.82 8.93 9.75
N LEU A 457 -15.93 9.41 10.63
CA LEU A 457 -15.23 10.68 10.42
C LEU A 457 -14.29 10.61 9.22
N GLU A 458 -13.76 9.43 8.90
CA GLU A 458 -12.89 9.13 7.75
C GLU A 458 -11.61 9.97 7.63
N ASP A 459 -11.31 10.82 8.62
CA ASP A 459 -10.12 11.68 8.67
C ASP A 459 -9.28 11.34 9.91
N VAL A 460 -8.04 10.89 9.66
CA VAL A 460 -7.10 10.47 10.72
C VAL A 460 -6.77 11.63 11.66
N GLY A 461 -6.63 12.86 11.16
CA GLY A 461 -6.31 14.03 11.99
C GLY A 461 -7.46 14.42 12.92
N ILE A 462 -8.69 14.42 12.41
CA ILE A 462 -9.90 14.67 13.21
C ILE A 462 -10.10 13.57 14.26
N ILE A 463 -9.90 12.29 13.90
CA ILE A 463 -9.96 11.17 14.85
C ILE A 463 -8.91 11.36 15.96
N GLN A 464 -7.68 11.75 15.62
CA GLN A 464 -6.65 12.02 16.62
C GLN A 464 -7.04 13.17 17.56
N LYS A 465 -7.55 14.28 17.01
CA LYS A 465 -8.06 15.40 17.82
C LYS A 465 -9.16 14.95 18.78
N LEU A 466 -10.14 14.19 18.28
CA LEU A 466 -11.23 13.65 19.09
C LEU A 466 -10.67 12.79 20.23
N MET A 467 -9.77 11.85 19.92
CA MET A 467 -9.21 10.92 20.91
C MET A 467 -8.31 11.59 21.96
N LEU A 468 -7.84 12.82 21.72
CA LEU A 468 -7.09 13.61 22.71
C LEU A 468 -7.99 14.29 23.77
N LEU A 469 -9.30 14.40 23.52
CA LEU A 469 -10.24 14.99 24.47
C LEU A 469 -10.51 14.05 25.65
N GLU A 470 -10.96 14.60 26.77
CA GLU A 470 -11.44 13.83 27.91
C GLU A 470 -12.65 12.95 27.52
N GLN A 471 -12.80 11.79 28.17
CA GLN A 471 -13.77 10.78 27.75
C GLN A 471 -15.22 11.27 27.82
N ASP A 472 -15.57 12.03 28.85
CA ASP A 472 -16.88 12.66 29.02
C ASP A 472 -17.18 13.66 27.88
N VAL A 473 -16.18 14.46 27.49
CA VAL A 473 -16.30 15.39 26.36
C VAL A 473 -16.50 14.64 25.05
N ARG A 474 -15.72 13.56 24.81
CA ARG A 474 -15.87 12.74 23.60
C ARG A 474 -17.24 12.08 23.53
N ASP A 475 -17.70 11.48 24.62
CA ASP A 475 -18.98 10.77 24.68
C ASP A 475 -20.13 11.71 24.31
N GLU A 476 -20.07 12.94 24.79
CA GLU A 476 -21.06 13.99 24.52
C GLU A 476 -21.02 14.46 23.06
N LEU A 477 -19.82 14.65 22.48
CA LEU A 477 -19.68 15.01 21.07
C LEU A 477 -20.15 13.87 20.14
N LEU A 478 -19.89 12.62 20.50
CA LEU A 478 -20.28 11.43 19.71
C LEU A 478 -21.79 11.20 19.66
N GLU A 479 -22.57 11.93 20.46
CA GLU A 479 -24.03 11.95 20.31
C GLU A 479 -24.50 12.77 19.10
N LEU A 480 -23.65 13.64 18.56
CA LEU A 480 -23.89 14.39 17.33
C LEU A 480 -23.65 13.51 16.09
N SER A 481 -24.15 13.95 14.93
CA SER A 481 -23.79 13.28 13.66
C SER A 481 -22.30 13.39 13.36
N SER A 482 -21.70 12.37 12.76
CA SER A 482 -20.27 12.31 12.40
C SER A 482 -19.82 13.54 11.58
N ALA A 483 -20.65 14.03 10.66
CA ALA A 483 -20.38 15.27 9.92
C ALA A 483 -20.30 16.51 10.80
N GLN A 484 -21.17 16.64 11.80
CA GLN A 484 -21.14 17.75 12.77
C GLN A 484 -19.94 17.62 13.71
N VAL A 485 -19.61 16.42 14.18
CA VAL A 485 -18.41 16.18 15.00
C VAL A 485 -17.16 16.63 14.24
N GLY A 486 -17.02 16.22 12.98
CA GLY A 486 -15.89 16.62 12.14
C GLY A 486 -15.77 18.14 12.00
N GLN A 487 -16.87 18.84 11.69
CA GLN A 487 -16.87 20.31 11.59
C GLN A 487 -16.55 20.98 12.94
N THR A 488 -17.05 20.42 14.04
CA THR A 488 -16.85 20.98 15.39
C THR A 488 -15.39 20.87 15.82
N LEU A 489 -14.74 19.73 15.60
CA LEU A 489 -13.32 19.51 15.90
C LEU A 489 -12.35 20.25 14.97
N ASP A 490 -12.81 20.62 13.78
CA ASP A 490 -12.02 21.42 12.84
C ASP A 490 -12.07 22.91 13.21
N THR A 491 -13.20 23.36 13.74
CA THR A 491 -13.49 24.77 13.98
C THR A 491 -13.15 25.22 15.40
N LEU A 492 -13.45 24.40 16.41
CA LEU A 492 -13.33 24.75 17.83
C LEU A 492 -12.08 24.12 18.44
N ASP A 493 -11.46 24.83 19.38
CA ASP A 493 -10.33 24.32 20.16
C ASP A 493 -10.77 23.46 21.36
N SER A 494 -9.81 22.80 22.02
CA SER A 494 -10.10 21.89 23.13
C SER A 494 -10.75 22.56 24.34
N GLU A 495 -10.50 23.84 24.59
CA GLU A 495 -11.06 24.56 25.74
C GLU A 495 -12.55 24.83 25.49
N ILE A 496 -12.89 25.33 24.31
CA ILE A 496 -14.28 25.59 23.90
C ILE A 496 -15.04 24.25 23.77
N LEU A 497 -14.41 23.18 23.28
CA LEU A 497 -15.04 21.87 23.21
C LEU A 497 -15.38 21.31 24.60
N SER A 498 -14.49 21.49 25.58
CA SER A 498 -14.71 21.04 26.96
C SER A 498 -15.87 21.79 27.61
N TRP A 499 -15.85 23.12 27.54
CA TRP A 499 -16.94 23.98 28.00
C TRP A 499 -18.27 23.63 27.29
N LEU A 500 -18.18 23.52 25.96
CA LEU A 500 -19.07 22.85 25.02
C LEU A 500 -19.91 21.75 25.67
N ALA A 501 -19.23 20.62 25.79
CA ALA A 501 -19.80 19.38 26.24
C ALA A 501 -20.34 19.49 27.67
N GLN A 502 -19.55 19.99 28.61
CA GLN A 502 -19.82 19.88 30.04
C GLN A 502 -20.91 20.82 30.54
N GLU A 503 -20.98 22.06 30.02
CA GLU A 503 -21.89 23.07 30.56
C GLU A 503 -23.23 23.12 29.81
N TYR A 504 -23.25 22.77 28.52
CA TYR A 504 -24.43 22.97 27.67
C TYR A 504 -25.03 21.69 27.12
N LEU A 505 -24.21 20.72 26.69
CA LEU A 505 -24.74 19.57 25.96
C LEU A 505 -25.33 18.48 26.88
N VAL A 506 -24.78 18.27 28.09
CA VAL A 506 -25.11 17.14 29.01
C VAL A 506 -26.61 16.90 29.24
N ASP A 507 -27.44 17.94 29.29
CA ASP A 507 -28.87 17.83 29.61
C ASP A 507 -29.83 18.12 28.43
N MET A 508 -29.30 18.30 27.21
CA MET A 508 -30.11 18.63 26.05
C MET A 508 -30.67 17.40 25.33
N ALA A 509 -31.84 17.55 24.69
CA ALA A 509 -32.34 16.53 23.76
C ALA A 509 -31.51 16.53 22.47
N GLN A 510 -31.30 15.36 21.85
CA GLN A 510 -30.43 15.21 20.65
C GLN A 510 -30.71 16.22 19.53
N GLN A 511 -32.00 16.43 19.21
CA GLN A 511 -32.38 17.37 18.14
C GLN A 511 -31.97 18.81 18.48
N ASP A 512 -31.97 19.17 19.75
CA ASP A 512 -31.60 20.50 20.22
C ASP A 512 -30.07 20.63 20.32
N LYS A 513 -29.33 19.56 20.68
CA LYS A 513 -27.85 19.51 20.58
C LYS A 513 -27.38 19.84 19.18
N SER A 514 -27.87 19.11 18.17
CA SER A 514 -27.48 19.33 16.77
C SER A 514 -27.78 20.75 16.28
N ARG A 515 -28.92 21.33 16.66
CA ARG A 515 -29.26 22.71 16.27
C ARG A 515 -28.36 23.72 16.96
N PHE A 516 -28.14 23.54 18.26
CA PHE A 516 -27.33 24.45 19.06
C PHE A 516 -25.87 24.46 18.58
N VAL A 517 -25.27 23.29 18.37
CA VAL A 517 -23.90 23.18 17.84
C VAL A 517 -23.78 23.83 16.46
N ALA A 518 -24.78 23.65 15.58
CA ALA A 518 -24.77 24.33 14.28
C ALA A 518 -24.77 25.86 14.44
N SER A 519 -25.53 26.40 15.40
CA SER A 519 -25.47 27.83 15.73
C SER A 519 -24.09 28.23 16.25
N ILE A 520 -23.48 27.47 17.15
CA ILE A 520 -22.12 27.74 17.65
C ILE A 520 -21.12 27.82 16.48
N LEU A 521 -21.17 26.88 15.55
CA LEU A 521 -20.27 26.87 14.38
C LEU A 521 -20.46 28.10 13.48
N THR A 522 -21.69 28.61 13.33
CA THR A 522 -21.89 29.87 12.59
C THR A 522 -21.25 31.07 13.28
N TRP A 523 -21.17 31.05 14.61
CA TRP A 523 -20.56 32.11 15.41
C TRP A 523 -19.05 32.00 15.52
N ALA A 524 -18.47 30.83 15.27
CA ALA A 524 -17.08 30.56 15.56
C ALA A 524 -16.08 31.42 14.77
N GLU A 525 -16.42 31.80 13.54
CA GLU A 525 -15.55 32.67 12.72
C GLU A 525 -15.46 34.11 13.27
N LEU A 526 -16.56 34.64 13.82
CA LEU A 526 -16.62 36.01 14.31
C LEU A 526 -16.24 36.12 15.79
N ALA A 527 -16.70 35.16 16.60
CA ALA A 527 -16.57 35.21 18.04
C ALA A 527 -15.32 34.51 18.57
N VAL A 528 -14.65 33.65 17.80
CA VAL A 528 -13.39 32.95 18.14
C VAL A 528 -13.25 32.59 19.64
N GLU A 529 -12.56 33.42 20.44
CA GLU A 529 -12.30 33.18 21.87
C GLU A 529 -13.49 33.58 22.79
N GLN A 530 -14.44 34.36 22.28
CA GLN A 530 -15.59 34.92 22.98
C GLN A 530 -16.89 34.12 22.76
N ILE A 531 -16.85 32.98 22.08
CA ILE A 531 -18.04 32.13 21.85
C ILE A 531 -18.78 31.84 23.17
N ALA A 532 -18.03 31.54 24.24
CA ALA A 532 -18.60 31.28 25.55
C ALA A 532 -19.44 32.47 26.05
N LYS A 533 -18.92 33.69 25.87
CA LYS A 533 -19.59 34.93 26.29
C LYS A 533 -20.81 35.27 25.42
N VAL A 534 -20.76 34.96 24.12
CA VAL A 534 -21.92 35.08 23.21
C VAL A 534 -23.08 34.20 23.69
N VAL A 535 -22.79 33.00 24.22
CA VAL A 535 -23.80 32.11 24.76
C VAL A 535 -24.26 32.54 26.15
N GLU A 536 -23.33 32.87 27.05
CA GLU A 536 -23.62 33.32 28.42
C GLU A 536 -24.55 34.54 28.45
N LEU A 537 -24.33 35.50 27.53
CA LEU A 537 -25.15 36.70 27.40
C LEU A 537 -26.38 36.49 26.48
N GLU A 538 -26.69 35.24 26.13
CA GLU A 538 -27.84 34.82 25.31
C GLU A 538 -27.87 35.42 23.89
N VAL A 539 -26.78 36.07 23.43
CA VAL A 539 -26.70 36.77 22.14
C VAL A 539 -27.00 35.83 20.98
N ILE A 540 -26.52 34.59 21.07
CA ILE A 540 -26.77 33.52 20.09
C ILE A 540 -28.26 33.27 19.80
N PHE A 541 -29.16 33.59 20.74
CA PHE A 541 -30.60 33.32 20.60
C PHE A 541 -31.39 34.43 19.93
N PHE A 542 -30.84 35.66 19.84
CA PHE A 542 -31.56 36.81 19.28
C PHE A 542 -30.78 37.61 18.23
N ALA A 543 -29.52 37.26 17.97
CA ALA A 543 -28.70 37.85 16.92
C ALA A 543 -28.03 36.77 16.06
N ALA A 544 -27.61 37.17 14.87
CA ALA A 544 -26.74 36.39 13.98
C ALA A 544 -25.38 37.07 13.82
N PRO A 545 -24.31 36.35 13.45
CA PRO A 545 -23.00 36.94 13.19
C PRO A 545 -23.06 38.06 12.14
N SER A 546 -23.94 37.92 11.14
CA SER A 546 -24.16 38.93 10.09
C SER A 546 -24.77 40.24 10.58
N ASP A 547 -25.29 40.27 11.81
CA ASP A 547 -25.82 41.49 12.41
C ASP A 547 -24.70 42.43 12.89
N PHE A 548 -23.45 41.95 12.94
CA PHE A 548 -22.27 42.70 13.35
C PHE A 548 -21.40 43.01 12.13
N THR A 549 -20.78 44.19 12.15
CA THR A 549 -19.92 44.67 11.07
C THR A 549 -18.58 43.95 11.06
N ASP A 550 -18.01 43.76 12.25
CA ASP A 550 -16.72 43.10 12.48
C ASP A 550 -16.61 42.60 13.93
N GLN A 551 -15.50 41.93 14.23
CA GLN A 551 -15.21 41.39 15.56
C GLN A 551 -15.14 42.48 16.65
N THR A 552 -14.68 43.70 16.31
CA THR A 552 -14.59 44.82 17.26
C THR A 552 -15.96 45.26 17.73
N GLU A 553 -16.94 45.30 16.82
CA GLU A 553 -18.33 45.60 17.19
C GLU A 553 -18.88 44.55 18.16
N LEU A 554 -18.64 43.26 17.87
CA LEU A 554 -19.05 42.18 18.75
C LEU A 554 -18.40 42.30 20.13
N GLU A 555 -17.08 42.49 20.20
CA GLU A 555 -16.34 42.64 21.46
C GLU A 555 -16.89 43.80 22.29
N ALA A 556 -17.11 44.97 21.69
CA ALA A 556 -17.68 46.12 22.37
C ALA A 556 -19.10 45.86 22.91
N VAL A 557 -19.91 45.05 22.21
CA VAL A 557 -21.24 44.64 22.68
C VAL A 557 -21.12 43.66 23.85
N LEU A 558 -20.21 42.69 23.78
CA LEU A 558 -20.01 41.69 24.84
C LEU A 558 -19.35 42.31 26.09
N GLU A 559 -18.58 43.39 25.96
CA GLU A 559 -18.02 44.16 27.08
C GLU A 559 -19.08 44.84 27.96
N LEU A 560 -20.31 45.02 27.45
CA LEU A 560 -21.41 45.58 28.24
C LEU A 560 -21.83 44.69 29.41
N ASP A 561 -21.60 43.38 29.28
CA ASP A 561 -21.82 42.39 30.34
C ASP A 561 -23.26 42.37 30.92
N ASP A 562 -24.25 42.83 30.14
CA ASP A 562 -25.66 42.90 30.52
C ASP A 562 -26.53 42.40 29.35
N ALA A 563 -27.07 41.18 29.49
CA ALA A 563 -27.83 40.52 28.43
C ALA A 563 -29.11 41.29 28.04
N GLU A 564 -29.78 41.96 28.98
CA GLU A 564 -31.00 42.71 28.69
C GLU A 564 -30.68 44.02 27.96
N LEU A 565 -29.61 44.71 28.38
CA LEU A 565 -29.11 45.88 27.68
C LEU A 565 -28.68 45.55 26.25
N ILE A 566 -27.92 44.46 26.07
CA ILE A 566 -27.48 44.00 24.76
C ILE A 566 -28.69 43.66 23.87
N ARG A 567 -29.69 42.96 24.41
CA ARG A 567 -30.93 42.65 23.68
C ARG A 567 -31.65 43.90 23.19
N LYS A 568 -31.77 44.95 24.04
CA LYS A 568 -32.34 46.24 23.62
C LYS A 568 -31.48 46.92 22.55
N LEU A 569 -30.17 46.92 22.73
CA LEU A 569 -29.22 47.52 21.79
C LEU A 569 -29.30 46.87 20.40
N MET A 570 -29.39 45.54 20.34
CA MET A 570 -29.47 44.77 19.09
C MET A 570 -30.78 44.98 18.31
N GLN A 571 -31.82 45.56 18.91
CA GLN A 571 -33.05 45.94 18.20
C GLN A 571 -32.90 47.23 17.37
N LEU A 572 -31.81 47.97 17.56
CA LEU A 572 -31.51 49.17 16.79
C LEU A 572 -30.86 48.84 15.44
N GLU A 573 -31.00 49.76 14.48
CA GLU A 573 -30.26 49.69 13.21
C GLU A 573 -28.74 49.70 13.47
N PRO A 574 -27.93 48.95 12.70
CA PRO A 574 -26.48 48.83 12.92
C PRO A 574 -25.75 50.16 13.04
N ASP A 575 -26.04 51.12 12.16
CA ASP A 575 -25.41 52.45 12.17
C ASP A 575 -25.72 53.24 13.46
N VAL A 576 -26.90 53.00 14.07
CA VAL A 576 -27.28 53.64 15.33
C VAL A 576 -26.57 52.97 16.51
N ARG A 577 -26.36 51.64 16.49
CA ARG A 577 -25.62 50.97 17.55
C ARG A 577 -24.17 51.43 17.61
N VAL A 578 -23.49 51.51 16.46
CA VAL A 578 -22.06 51.87 16.40
C VAL A 578 -21.75 53.21 17.06
N GLY A 579 -22.61 54.22 16.91
CA GLY A 579 -22.39 55.52 17.57
C GLY A 579 -22.69 55.54 19.07
N LEU A 580 -23.39 54.52 19.59
CA LEU A 580 -23.60 54.29 21.03
C LEU A 580 -22.49 53.43 21.65
N LEU A 581 -21.80 52.62 20.86
CA LEU A 581 -20.67 51.84 21.33
C LEU A 581 -19.50 52.76 21.75
N GLY A 582 -18.84 52.40 22.87
CA GLY A 582 -17.82 53.21 23.52
C GLY A 582 -18.34 54.15 24.62
N LEU A 583 -19.65 54.14 24.89
CA LEU A 583 -20.27 54.73 26.08
C LEU A 583 -20.31 53.71 27.23
N SER A 584 -20.51 54.19 28.46
CA SER A 584 -20.72 53.26 29.59
C SER A 584 -22.07 52.53 29.49
N PRO A 585 -22.20 51.30 30.03
CA PRO A 585 -23.46 50.55 30.02
C PRO A 585 -24.65 51.33 30.60
N GLU A 586 -24.42 52.08 31.68
CA GLU A 586 -25.44 52.94 32.30
C GLU A 586 -25.96 54.02 31.35
N GLN A 587 -25.05 54.69 30.64
CA GLN A 587 -25.42 55.75 29.69
C GLN A 587 -26.16 55.20 28.47
N ILE A 588 -25.77 54.02 27.97
CA ILE A 588 -26.48 53.36 26.88
C ILE A 588 -27.90 53.01 27.35
N GLY A 589 -28.03 52.43 28.54
CA GLY A 589 -29.33 52.10 29.14
C GLY A 589 -30.24 53.33 29.26
N GLN A 590 -29.73 54.41 29.86
CA GLN A 590 -30.47 55.68 29.98
C GLN A 590 -30.86 56.25 28.61
N SER A 591 -29.95 56.21 27.63
CA SER A 591 -30.24 56.71 26.28
C SER A 591 -31.38 55.93 25.61
N LEU A 592 -31.39 54.60 25.76
CA LEU A 592 -32.41 53.72 25.20
C LEU A 592 -33.78 53.92 25.87
N ASP A 593 -33.79 54.24 27.16
CA ASP A 593 -35.02 54.40 27.93
C ASP A 593 -35.61 55.83 27.84
N GLU A 594 -34.76 56.87 27.73
CA GLU A 594 -35.19 58.28 27.79
C GLU A 594 -35.34 58.96 26.42
N LEU A 595 -34.63 58.50 25.39
CA LEU A 595 -34.67 59.11 24.05
C LEU A 595 -35.60 58.35 23.09
N SER A 596 -36.32 59.09 22.24
CA SER A 596 -37.08 58.47 21.14
C SER A 596 -36.14 57.88 20.09
N GLN A 597 -36.59 56.84 19.36
CA GLN A 597 -35.80 56.22 18.29
C GLN A 597 -35.28 57.22 17.24
N GLU A 598 -36.08 58.22 16.87
CA GLU A 598 -35.66 59.27 15.92
C GLU A 598 -34.52 60.13 16.48
N ASN A 599 -34.62 60.51 17.76
CA ASN A 599 -33.60 61.32 18.41
C ASN A 599 -32.33 60.53 18.66
N LEU A 600 -32.45 59.26 19.05
CA LEU A 600 -31.33 58.36 19.26
C LEU A 600 -30.58 58.08 17.94
N SER A 601 -31.31 57.83 16.86
CA SER A 601 -30.74 57.63 15.51
C SER A 601 -29.94 58.85 15.06
N TRP A 602 -30.53 60.04 15.15
CA TRP A 602 -29.83 61.28 14.83
C TRP A 602 -28.64 61.52 15.76
N LEU A 603 -28.80 61.36 17.08
CA LEU A 603 -27.73 61.61 18.04
C LEU A 603 -26.52 60.73 17.76
N SER A 604 -26.77 59.43 17.56
CA SER A 604 -25.73 58.44 17.28
C SER A 604 -25.03 58.73 15.94
N ILE A 605 -25.79 58.74 14.83
CA ILE A 605 -25.23 58.79 13.48
C ILE A 605 -24.63 60.17 13.16
N ASP A 606 -25.30 61.23 13.58
CA ASP A 606 -25.04 62.58 13.07
C ASP A 606 -24.15 63.43 13.98
N LEU A 607 -24.01 63.04 15.25
CA LEU A 607 -23.26 63.77 16.27
C LEU A 607 -22.18 62.91 16.96
N LEU A 608 -22.55 61.81 17.63
CA LEU A 608 -21.61 61.04 18.46
C LEU A 608 -20.48 60.40 17.65
N THR A 609 -20.76 59.86 16.47
CA THR A 609 -19.74 59.28 15.58
C THR A 609 -18.68 60.30 15.12
N LYS A 610 -19.02 61.60 15.11
CA LYS A 610 -18.13 62.70 14.69
C LYS A 610 -17.31 63.29 15.85
N LEU A 611 -17.55 62.81 17.06
CA LEU A 611 -16.88 63.26 18.28
C LEU A 611 -15.81 62.26 18.74
N GLU A 612 -14.74 62.79 19.31
CA GLU A 612 -13.75 61.99 20.03
C GLU A 612 -14.39 61.27 21.24
N PRO A 613 -13.91 60.07 21.62
CA PRO A 613 -14.53 59.27 22.68
C PRO A 613 -14.75 60.03 24.01
N GLN A 614 -13.76 60.83 24.42
CA GLN A 614 -13.82 61.66 25.62
C GLN A 614 -14.93 62.74 25.60
N HIS A 615 -15.32 63.20 24.41
CA HIS A 615 -16.35 64.22 24.22
C HIS A 615 -17.76 63.65 24.07
N ARG A 616 -17.89 62.38 23.67
CA ARG A 616 -19.20 61.70 23.54
C ARG A 616 -19.96 61.68 24.86
N ASN A 617 -19.26 61.39 25.96
CA ASN A 617 -19.84 61.31 27.30
C ASN A 617 -20.43 62.65 27.75
N ILE A 618 -19.74 63.75 27.48
CA ILE A 618 -20.18 65.11 27.86
C ILE A 618 -21.45 65.48 27.10
N VAL A 619 -21.45 65.26 25.78
CA VAL A 619 -22.61 65.55 24.93
C VAL A 619 -23.80 64.72 25.34
N LEU A 620 -23.60 63.43 25.53
CA LEU A 620 -24.68 62.52 25.85
C LEU A 620 -25.33 62.84 27.19
N THR A 621 -24.53 63.04 28.25
CA THR A 621 -25.05 63.37 29.58
C THR A 621 -25.92 64.62 29.53
N SER A 622 -25.45 65.67 28.84
CA SER A 622 -26.22 66.91 28.69
C SER A 622 -27.48 66.74 27.82
N VAL A 623 -27.48 65.84 26.84
CA VAL A 623 -28.64 65.56 25.99
C VAL A 623 -29.69 64.71 26.71
N ILE A 624 -29.25 63.75 27.53
CA ILE A 624 -30.12 62.95 28.41
C ILE A 624 -30.77 63.86 29.46
N ASP A 625 -29.98 64.68 30.16
CA ASP A 625 -30.48 65.62 31.17
C ASP A 625 -31.47 66.66 30.59
N GLU A 626 -31.25 67.09 29.34
CA GLU A 626 -32.06 68.13 28.68
C GLU A 626 -32.42 67.76 27.23
N PRO A 627 -33.40 66.85 27.01
CA PRO A 627 -33.74 66.33 25.67
C PRO A 627 -34.23 67.42 24.70
N ASP A 628 -34.78 68.51 25.24
CA ASP A 628 -35.26 69.68 24.49
C ASP A 628 -34.12 70.42 23.75
N VAL A 629 -32.85 70.11 24.02
CA VAL A 629 -31.71 70.67 23.28
C VAL A 629 -31.55 70.05 21.88
N ILE A 630 -32.06 68.83 21.66
CA ILE A 630 -31.85 68.06 20.43
C ILE A 630 -32.32 68.81 19.16
N PRO A 631 -33.52 69.45 19.12
CA PRO A 631 -33.95 70.22 17.96
C PRO A 631 -32.99 71.37 17.59
N GLU A 632 -32.33 71.99 18.57
CA GLU A 632 -31.35 73.06 18.33
C GLU A 632 -30.02 72.48 17.85
N LEU A 633 -29.58 71.34 18.38
CA LEU A 633 -28.39 70.64 17.88
C LEU A 633 -28.58 70.07 16.46
N LYS A 634 -29.82 69.76 16.06
CA LYS A 634 -30.17 69.38 14.68
C LYS A 634 -29.87 70.50 13.67
N VAL A 635 -29.78 71.78 14.09
CA VAL A 635 -29.44 72.90 13.20
C VAL A 635 -27.97 72.83 12.75
N ASP A 636 -27.73 72.72 11.45
CA ASP A 636 -26.38 72.52 10.86
C ASP A 636 -25.33 73.50 11.35
N ALA A 637 -25.67 74.80 11.44
CA ALA A 637 -24.73 75.83 11.90
C ALA A 637 -24.35 75.67 13.38
N ILE A 638 -25.28 75.19 14.21
CA ILE A 638 -25.05 74.96 15.65
C ILE A 638 -24.25 73.68 15.83
N ARG A 639 -24.64 72.60 15.15
CA ARG A 639 -23.92 71.32 15.16
C ARG A 639 -22.47 71.48 14.74
N LYS A 640 -22.22 72.18 13.63
CA LYS A 640 -20.87 72.44 13.14
C LYS A 640 -20.06 73.26 14.14
N ALA A 641 -20.65 74.30 14.73
CA ALA A 641 -19.98 75.09 15.74
C ALA A 641 -19.64 74.28 17.00
N LEU A 642 -20.50 73.33 17.39
CA LEU A 642 -20.21 72.41 18.50
C LEU A 642 -19.07 71.44 18.17
N LEU A 643 -19.08 70.84 16.97
CA LEU A 643 -18.05 69.91 16.51
C LEU A 643 -16.67 70.57 16.33
N ASP A 644 -16.64 71.83 15.89
CA ASP A 644 -15.41 72.60 15.67
C ASP A 644 -14.91 73.31 16.97
N SER A 645 -15.52 73.05 18.13
CA SER A 645 -15.24 73.81 19.36
C SER A 645 -14.01 73.30 20.13
N ASP A 646 -13.15 74.24 20.55
CA ASP A 646 -12.00 73.99 21.43
C ASP A 646 -12.43 73.67 22.88
N ASN A 647 -13.63 74.08 23.30
CA ASN A 647 -14.20 73.77 24.62
C ASN A 647 -15.66 73.32 24.48
N LEU A 648 -15.80 72.01 24.27
CA LEU A 648 -17.07 71.36 23.98
C LEU A 648 -18.08 71.50 25.13
N GLU A 649 -17.64 71.37 26.38
CA GLU A 649 -18.49 71.47 27.58
C GLU A 649 -19.06 72.89 27.73
N ALA A 650 -18.19 73.92 27.65
CA ALA A 650 -18.64 75.31 27.74
C ALA A 650 -19.58 75.68 26.58
N THR A 651 -19.30 75.17 25.38
CA THR A 651 -20.11 75.41 24.18
C THR A 651 -21.48 74.75 24.28
N LEU A 652 -21.54 73.50 24.74
CA LEU A 652 -22.79 72.79 24.92
C LEU A 652 -23.64 73.42 26.03
N ASN A 653 -23.04 73.73 27.18
CA ASN A 653 -23.70 74.46 28.26
C ASN A 653 -24.28 75.80 27.78
N TYR A 654 -23.57 76.49 26.88
CA TYR A 654 -24.05 77.73 26.28
C TYR A 654 -25.25 77.52 25.34
N ILE A 655 -25.23 76.46 24.53
CA ILE A 655 -26.36 76.06 23.67
C ILE A 655 -27.59 75.72 24.53
N VAL A 656 -27.41 74.90 25.57
CA VAL A 656 -28.44 74.49 26.52
C VAL A 656 -29.06 75.70 27.25
N GLN A 657 -28.23 76.62 27.73
CA GLN A 657 -28.76 77.87 28.29
C GLN A 657 -29.49 78.70 27.21
N GLY A 658 -29.00 78.70 25.98
CA GLY A 658 -29.59 79.30 24.79
C GLY A 658 -31.05 78.89 24.55
N THR A 659 -31.36 77.61 24.75
CA THR A 659 -32.70 77.04 24.53
C THR A 659 -33.68 77.38 25.66
N ARG A 660 -33.18 77.60 26.89
CA ARG A 660 -34.00 78.00 28.03
C ARG A 660 -34.54 79.43 27.85
N SER A 661 -35.84 79.62 28.10
CA SER A 661 -36.46 80.96 28.07
C SER A 661 -35.84 81.88 29.13
N THR A 662 -35.32 83.04 28.74
CA THR A 662 -34.69 84.00 29.68
C THR A 662 -35.34 85.38 29.64
N THR A 663 -35.30 86.06 30.78
CA THR A 663 -35.73 87.47 30.90
C THR A 663 -34.68 88.41 30.30
N TRP A 664 -35.05 89.68 30.02
CA TRP A 664 -34.12 90.67 29.46
C TRP A 664 -32.86 90.92 30.33
N ILE A 665 -32.97 90.75 31.65
CA ILE A 665 -31.82 90.84 32.57
C ILE A 665 -30.95 89.58 32.44
N GLY A 666 -31.58 88.42 32.30
CA GLY A 666 -30.89 87.14 32.07
C GLY A 666 -30.11 87.13 30.76
N SER A 667 -30.67 87.69 29.68
CA SER A 667 -29.97 87.79 28.40
C SER A 667 -28.81 88.80 28.43
N LEU A 668 -28.95 89.92 29.17
CA LEU A 668 -27.82 90.83 29.40
C LEU A 668 -26.70 90.20 30.21
N HIS A 669 -27.05 89.47 31.28
CA HIS A 669 -26.07 88.77 32.09
C HIS A 669 -25.31 87.75 31.25
N ARG A 670 -26.04 86.92 30.48
CA ARG A 670 -25.45 85.95 29.56
C ARG A 670 -24.49 86.61 28.58
N LEU A 671 -24.92 87.67 27.90
CA LEU A 671 -24.10 88.43 26.95
C LEU A 671 -22.79 88.96 27.56
N VAL A 672 -22.83 89.44 28.80
CA VAL A 672 -21.61 89.93 29.48
C VAL A 672 -20.69 88.76 29.85
N THR A 673 -21.26 87.64 30.32
CA THR A 673 -20.48 86.46 30.71
C THR A 673 -19.96 85.65 29.52
N SER A 674 -20.62 85.70 28.36
CA SER A 674 -20.25 84.98 27.14
C SER A 674 -19.26 85.76 26.26
N ALA A 675 -19.16 87.09 26.44
CA ALA A 675 -18.25 87.93 25.65
C ALA A 675 -16.76 87.60 25.88
N ALA A 676 -16.35 87.27 27.12
CA ALA A 676 -14.95 86.93 27.40
C ALA A 676 -14.53 85.56 26.83
N PRO A 677 -15.29 84.45 27.04
CA PRO A 677 -15.04 83.16 26.41
C PRO A 677 -15.05 83.20 24.87
N MET A 678 -15.90 84.06 24.31
CA MET A 678 -15.96 84.26 22.86
C MET A 678 -14.71 84.97 22.30
N LEU A 679 -14.16 85.94 23.04
CA LEU A 679 -12.93 86.64 22.64
C LEU A 679 -11.67 85.80 22.87
N SER A 680 -11.68 84.87 23.82
CA SER A 680 -10.57 83.94 24.05
C SER A 680 -10.55 82.74 23.09
N GLY A 681 -11.61 82.55 22.29
CA GLY A 681 -11.75 81.43 21.35
C GLY A 681 -12.44 80.20 21.95
N GLU A 682 -12.74 80.20 23.25
CA GLU A 682 -13.41 79.09 23.95
C GLU A 682 -14.89 78.92 23.54
N LEU A 683 -15.52 79.97 22.98
CA LEU A 683 -16.88 79.91 22.47
C LEU A 683 -16.93 80.27 20.97
N PRO A 684 -17.52 79.42 20.10
CA PRO A 684 -17.63 79.69 18.67
C PRO A 684 -18.35 81.01 18.37
N TRP A 685 -17.72 81.85 17.55
CA TRP A 685 -18.24 83.17 17.16
C TRP A 685 -19.65 83.10 16.55
N ALA A 686 -19.95 82.03 15.79
CA ALA A 686 -21.25 81.81 15.17
C ALA A 686 -22.39 81.65 16.20
N LEU A 687 -22.14 80.95 17.31
CA LEU A 687 -23.12 80.70 18.36
C LEU A 687 -23.42 81.96 19.18
N PHE A 688 -22.39 82.76 19.45
CA PHE A 688 -22.56 84.04 20.14
C PHE A 688 -23.52 84.96 19.37
N TRP A 689 -23.32 85.13 18.05
CA TRP A 689 -24.20 85.98 17.25
C TRP A 689 -25.62 85.45 17.10
N ARG A 690 -25.79 84.11 17.15
CA ARG A 690 -27.09 83.46 17.08
C ARG A 690 -27.95 83.78 18.31
N TYR A 691 -27.39 83.59 19.52
CA TYR A 691 -28.13 83.74 20.77
C TYR A 691 -28.09 85.18 21.33
N ASP A 692 -26.92 85.81 21.33
CA ASP A 692 -26.70 87.10 22.01
C ASP A 692 -26.57 88.29 21.02
N GLY A 693 -26.49 88.03 19.71
CA GLY A 693 -26.28 89.08 18.70
C GLY A 693 -27.39 90.15 18.63
N SER A 694 -28.64 89.77 18.85
CA SER A 694 -29.78 90.71 18.90
C SER A 694 -29.71 91.60 20.15
N THR A 695 -29.38 91.01 21.30
CA THR A 695 -29.16 91.70 22.57
C THR A 695 -27.98 92.65 22.47
N LEU A 696 -26.86 92.24 21.86
CA LEU A 696 -25.69 93.10 21.64
C LEU A 696 -26.05 94.30 20.77
N ARG A 697 -26.79 94.09 19.67
CA ARG A 697 -27.27 95.18 18.82
C ARG A 697 -28.17 96.14 19.59
N MET A 698 -29.09 95.63 20.41
CA MET A 698 -29.94 96.47 21.26
C MET A 698 -29.09 97.27 22.27
N VAL A 699 -28.15 96.63 22.96
CA VAL A 699 -27.24 97.30 23.90
C VAL A 699 -26.39 98.36 23.20
N LEU A 700 -25.83 98.06 22.02
CA LEU A 700 -25.06 99.00 21.23
C LEU A 700 -25.90 100.17 20.73
N VAL A 701 -27.16 99.95 20.34
CA VAL A 701 -28.10 101.02 19.97
C VAL A 701 -28.45 101.88 21.19
N VAL A 702 -28.69 101.27 22.35
CA VAL A 702 -28.96 101.99 23.60
C VAL A 702 -27.73 102.79 24.04
N LEU A 703 -26.53 102.21 24.01
CA LEU A 703 -25.28 102.89 24.33
C LEU A 703 -24.95 103.99 23.32
N ALA A 704 -25.13 103.75 22.02
CA ALA A 704 -24.97 104.78 21.00
C ALA A 704 -25.98 105.92 21.20
N GLY A 705 -27.22 105.60 21.60
CA GLY A 705 -28.22 106.57 22.01
C GLY A 705 -27.77 107.37 23.24
N ILE A 706 -27.28 106.71 24.28
CA ILE A 706 -26.76 107.35 25.51
C ILE A 706 -25.54 108.22 25.20
N ILE A 707 -24.61 107.76 24.36
CA ILE A 707 -23.41 108.50 23.95
C ILE A 707 -23.81 109.69 23.08
N ALA A 708 -24.76 109.53 22.14
CA ALA A 708 -25.29 110.65 21.36
C ALA A 708 -25.95 111.68 22.28
N ILE A 709 -26.74 111.25 23.26
CA ILE A 709 -27.32 112.12 24.29
C ILE A 709 -26.21 112.79 25.11
N ALA A 710 -25.17 112.08 25.54
CA ALA A 710 -24.05 112.62 26.31
C ALA A 710 -23.21 113.62 25.51
N ILE A 711 -22.97 113.38 24.22
CA ILE A 711 -22.29 114.30 23.30
C ILE A 711 -23.14 115.53 23.05
N ILE A 712 -24.46 115.38 22.82
CA ILE A 712 -25.40 116.50 22.74
C ILE A 712 -25.38 117.28 24.04
N TRP A 713 -25.38 116.60 25.20
CA TRP A 713 -25.35 117.24 26.52
C TRP A 713 -24.04 118.01 26.76
N PHE A 714 -22.88 117.43 26.40
CA PHE A 714 -21.57 118.08 26.47
C PHE A 714 -21.43 119.26 25.48
N ARG A 715 -22.14 119.21 24.35
CA ARG A 715 -22.10 120.24 23.29
C ARG A 715 -23.11 121.36 23.52
N VAL A 716 -24.21 121.08 24.23
CA VAL A 716 -25.24 122.06 24.62
C VAL A 716 -24.93 122.72 25.97
N PHE A 717 -24.21 122.04 26.88
CA PHE A 717 -23.73 122.62 28.14
C PHE A 717 -22.19 122.77 28.17
N PRO A 718 -21.61 123.90 27.75
CA PRO A 718 -20.21 124.17 27.98
C PRO A 718 -19.93 124.29 29.49
N ARG A 719 -19.02 123.46 30.02
CA ARG A 719 -18.56 123.48 31.42
C ARG A 719 -18.09 124.90 31.80
N ARG A 720 -18.84 125.57 32.69
CA ARG A 720 -18.33 126.71 33.47
C ARG A 720 -17.25 126.20 34.41
N ARG A 721 -15.99 126.62 34.21
CA ARG A 721 -14.95 126.49 35.24
C ARG A 721 -15.32 127.39 36.42
N HIS A 722 -15.37 126.84 37.62
CA HIS A 722 -15.25 127.58 38.87
C HIS A 722 -14.03 127.04 39.60
N GLU A 723 -13.03 127.90 39.73
CA GLU A 723 -11.86 127.70 40.57
C GLU A 723 -12.27 127.88 42.03
N VAL A 724 -11.91 126.92 42.88
CA VAL A 724 -11.83 127.13 44.33
C VAL A 724 -10.44 126.67 44.75
N ASN A 725 -9.69 127.63 45.28
CA ASN A 725 -8.31 127.51 45.72
C ASN A 725 -8.32 127.68 47.25
N VAL A 726 -7.84 126.70 48.02
CA VAL A 726 -7.49 126.89 49.43
C VAL A 726 -6.15 126.21 49.70
N ASN A 727 -5.16 127.06 49.96
CA ASN A 727 -3.86 126.78 50.55
C ASN A 727 -4.02 126.37 52.03
N VAL A 728 -3.35 125.30 52.47
CA VAL A 728 -2.55 125.28 53.71
C VAL A 728 -1.32 124.41 53.46
N VAL A 729 -0.20 124.89 53.98
CA VAL A 729 1.20 124.63 53.63
C VAL A 729 1.79 123.40 54.33
N LEU A 730 2.67 122.71 53.59
CA LEU A 730 3.51 121.55 53.93
C LEU A 730 4.58 121.85 54.98
N PRO A 731 5.17 120.79 55.59
CA PRO A 731 6.58 120.54 55.26
C PRO A 731 6.92 119.05 55.01
N ASP A 732 7.64 118.86 53.90
CA ASP A 732 8.82 118.02 53.68
C ASP A 732 8.74 116.48 53.78
N SER A 733 8.34 115.94 52.63
CA SER A 733 8.83 114.75 51.89
C SER A 733 9.20 113.48 52.67
N HIS A 734 8.21 112.60 52.84
CA HIS A 734 8.32 111.14 52.94
C HIS A 734 7.29 110.54 51.97
N GLY A 735 7.64 109.60 51.08
CA GLY A 735 7.79 108.17 51.37
C GLY A 735 6.53 107.43 50.86
N GLY A 736 6.57 106.36 50.07
CA GLY A 736 7.67 105.51 49.66
C GLY A 736 7.55 105.07 48.20
N GLY A 737 8.69 105.10 47.52
CA GLY A 737 8.90 104.45 46.24
C GLY A 737 9.49 103.06 46.44
N ALA A 738 8.97 102.14 45.61
CA ALA A 738 9.68 101.10 44.88
C ALA A 738 10.82 100.30 45.55
N ARG A 739 10.73 98.98 45.35
CA ARG A 739 11.84 98.05 45.17
C ARG A 739 12.74 97.81 46.38
N THR A 740 12.47 96.69 47.04
CA THR A 740 13.48 95.72 47.50
C THR A 740 12.89 94.34 47.14
N GLN A 741 13.61 93.34 46.65
CA GLN A 741 14.89 92.82 47.14
C GLN A 741 15.77 92.27 46.00
N MET A 742 17.06 92.63 46.07
CA MET A 742 18.19 91.75 45.74
C MET A 742 18.51 90.89 46.98
N GLU A 743 19.44 89.93 46.79
CA GLU A 743 20.09 89.02 47.76
C GLU A 743 19.41 87.64 47.84
N GLU A 744 20.09 86.50 47.72
CA GLU A 744 21.52 86.19 47.67
C GLU A 744 21.68 84.71 47.26
N LYS A 745 22.73 84.45 46.47
CA LYS A 745 23.50 83.20 46.30
C LYS A 745 22.86 81.81 46.54
N GLN A 746 22.90 81.03 45.46
CA GLN A 746 23.86 79.94 45.23
C GLN A 746 23.82 78.70 46.16
N ALA A 747 23.76 77.55 45.49
CA ALA A 747 23.98 76.15 45.93
C ALA A 747 22.67 75.40 46.20
N GLN A 748 22.50 74.10 45.91
CA GLN A 748 23.24 73.07 45.19
C GLN A 748 22.43 71.78 45.39
N SER A 749 22.59 70.82 44.47
CA SER A 749 22.19 69.40 44.55
C SER A 749 20.70 69.09 44.47
N ASP A 750 20.29 68.39 43.41
CA ASP A 750 20.48 66.94 43.14
C ASP A 750 19.41 66.18 43.94
N GLU A 751 18.47 65.54 43.23
CA GLU A 751 18.54 64.08 42.95
C GLU A 751 17.96 63.38 44.20
N GLU A 752 16.94 62.55 44.13
CA GLU A 752 16.67 61.47 43.22
C GLU A 752 15.32 60.87 43.64
N ASP A 753 14.76 60.06 42.75
CA ASP A 753 14.00 58.85 43.07
C ASP A 753 12.55 58.89 43.59
N ALA A 754 11.72 58.39 42.68
CA ALA A 754 10.87 57.20 42.85
C ALA A 754 9.69 57.30 43.81
N GLN A 755 8.49 57.48 43.23
CA GLN A 755 7.55 56.38 42.95
C GLN A 755 6.43 56.84 42.03
#